data_AF-A0A2V1AXF1-F1
#
_entry.id   AF-A0A2V1AXF1-F1
#
_cell.length_a   1.000
_cell.length_b   1.000
_cell.length_c   1.000
_cell.angle_alpha   90.00
_cell.angle_beta   90.00
_cell.angle_gamma   90.00
#
_symmetry.space_group_name_H-M   'P 1'
#
loop_
_entity.id
_entity.type
_entity.pdbx_description
1 polymer ?
#
loop_
_entity_poly.entity_id
_entity_poly.type
_entity_poly.pdbx_seq_one_letter_code
_entity_poly.pdbx_strand_id
1 'polypeptide(L)'
;MNLLDLLSDDGPADAGAGQVDMQHYLDNAGSGFRHDHGPGYQNVPERANTGGSNISGDNVIYLPSMMSNLQKDVCELIVQIFRKGFEEELQRSKNRASISNLSNDADDLQGNMNADQARESSARLINLMYEQLRKVSMHPSLLVDHFIPKRWLLSEVNERLLNLSGKSALFDRIVEILCEKFNGDEKPQRDYNVLVMAETVKELEWIEGTIIGKEINYKNLNTRKLYDTDETQREPREEFTEDELFAADNRNKRRHYKQRRQRAADKGKSTGLTLHLATSRHMYESYASSVQFDLIFSFDSHPDLQSASMQLIRSNNEASSASLQARQYKTPIIIPIPIYSVEHFSIVLPRPELELDLRSGPESQVKWKLKVISAFVANRHRLYEHDDNDFYVDKFGDNFEDLRSWLFKWWEVPAPTSASLLEESKSSLQLHPSEEKLLKRLSENFSDYLKAAFSLEKHKFKFESPVTESVEEVITDFDTFKRKFAEALNYRTELVETTVRRGLFEVLPEYRKAETERQTDIDACEDQMGERYRKLRKLNEEASTMDRRYNRAEAEHSKVESTHKENKEMLKHLEEVIQEKSDEEIKQLVEEQTKVIAQLAEEKERLDKELSGVAEEGESLRGSYQTKSSEAVNISMNLSSAQKKNETLSGTLNGPGMHILPSLKKKYEQMSYETKFNRLQKENAFLKSLFSSYLDKMVRERSAVVDSTSAGSSSRPTNRISRGSTPFT
;
A
#
# COMPACT_ATOMS: atom_id res chain seq x y z
N MET A 1 15.90 -49.20 21.12
CA MET A 1 16.60 -49.05 19.83
C MET A 1 18.08 -49.23 20.12
N ASN A 2 18.71 -50.16 19.41
CA ASN A 2 20.12 -50.52 19.59
C ASN A 2 21.04 -49.47 18.94
N LEU A 3 22.16 -49.20 19.59
CA LEU A 3 23.20 -48.22 19.22
C LEU A 3 24.02 -48.58 17.97
N LEU A 4 23.71 -49.68 17.28
CA LEU A 4 24.47 -50.18 16.11
C LEU A 4 23.90 -49.75 14.75
N ASP A 5 22.75 -49.08 14.71
CA ASP A 5 22.09 -48.65 13.47
C ASP A 5 22.42 -47.21 13.04
N LEU A 6 23.25 -46.49 13.82
CA LEU A 6 23.53 -45.06 13.59
C LEU A 6 24.89 -44.78 12.93
N LEU A 7 25.63 -45.83 12.55
CA LEU A 7 26.99 -45.73 11.99
C LEU A 7 27.19 -46.46 10.65
N SER A 8 26.12 -46.98 10.02
CA SER A 8 26.22 -47.50 8.65
C SER A 8 26.01 -46.37 7.63
N ASP A 9 27.08 -46.05 6.92
CA ASP A 9 27.17 -45.05 5.86
C ASP A 9 26.68 -45.63 4.52
N ASP A 10 25.43 -46.11 4.46
CA ASP A 10 24.79 -46.58 3.22
C ASP A 10 23.57 -45.70 2.88
N GLY A 11 23.65 -45.03 1.73
CA GLY A 11 22.61 -44.12 1.24
C GLY A 11 21.33 -44.85 0.82
N PRO A 12 20.13 -44.27 1.05
CA PRO A 12 18.89 -44.99 0.78
C PRO A 12 18.51 -44.86 -0.70
N ALA A 13 18.40 -46.02 -1.35
CA ALA A 13 17.54 -46.20 -2.51
C ALA A 13 16.07 -46.31 -2.06
N ASP A 14 15.27 -45.51 -2.74
CA ASP A 14 13.81 -45.38 -2.81
C ASP A 14 12.94 -46.60 -2.45
N ALA A 15 12.03 -46.42 -1.47
CA ALA A 15 10.68 -47.00 -1.46
C ALA A 15 9.82 -46.43 -0.31
N GLY A 16 8.67 -45.84 -0.66
CA GLY A 16 7.49 -45.83 0.22
C GLY A 16 6.84 -44.47 0.47
N ALA A 17 6.07 -43.97 -0.51
CA ALA A 17 5.14 -42.87 -0.33
C ALA A 17 3.94 -43.26 0.55
N GLY A 18 3.70 -42.48 1.61
CA GLY A 18 2.59 -42.63 2.54
C GLY A 18 2.32 -41.34 3.34
N GLN A 19 1.74 -40.35 2.66
CA GLN A 19 0.68 -39.46 3.13
C GLN A 19 0.88 -38.66 4.45
N VAL A 20 1.36 -37.41 4.35
CA VAL A 20 0.90 -36.26 5.16
C VAL A 20 0.94 -34.98 4.31
N ASP A 21 -0.19 -34.26 4.32
CA ASP A 21 -0.51 -33.02 3.60
C ASP A 21 0.50 -31.88 3.77
N MET A 22 1.05 -31.40 2.66
CA MET A 22 1.64 -30.07 2.49
C MET A 22 0.90 -29.37 1.35
N GLN A 23 -0.16 -28.65 1.70
CA GLN A 23 -1.00 -27.93 0.73
C GLN A 23 -0.82 -26.42 0.81
N HIS A 24 0.36 -25.92 1.20
CA HIS A 24 0.55 -24.49 1.45
C HIS A 24 1.78 -23.82 0.84
N TYR A 25 2.62 -24.53 0.09
CA TYR A 25 3.73 -23.89 -0.62
C TYR A 25 3.92 -24.59 -1.96
N LEU A 26 3.90 -23.80 -3.04
CA LEU A 26 4.15 -24.15 -4.46
C LEU A 26 2.88 -24.35 -5.31
N ASP A 27 2.33 -23.24 -5.80
CA ASP A 27 1.67 -23.21 -7.11
C ASP A 27 2.04 -21.89 -7.81
N ASN A 28 3.29 -21.82 -8.29
CA ASN A 28 3.74 -20.77 -9.19
C ASN A 28 4.90 -21.28 -10.04
N ALA A 29 4.57 -21.80 -11.23
CA ALA A 29 5.36 -21.88 -12.47
C ALA A 29 5.05 -23.18 -13.24
N GLY A 30 4.33 -23.06 -14.36
CA GLY A 30 4.06 -24.22 -15.22
C GLY A 30 3.26 -23.88 -16.47
N SER A 31 3.94 -23.30 -17.45
CA SER A 31 3.48 -23.05 -18.81
C SER A 31 2.87 -24.28 -19.52
N GLY A 32 1.68 -24.08 -20.09
CA GLY A 32 1.20 -24.55 -21.40
C GLY A 32 1.31 -26.02 -21.78
N PHE A 33 0.18 -26.66 -22.09
CA PHE A 33 0.02 -27.42 -23.33
C PHE A 33 -1.47 -27.61 -23.66
N ARG A 34 -1.85 -27.20 -24.87
CA ARG A 34 -3.16 -27.40 -25.51
C ARG A 34 -3.33 -28.88 -25.88
N HIS A 35 -4.54 -29.41 -25.74
CA HIS A 35 -4.95 -30.61 -26.45
C HIS A 35 -5.86 -30.28 -27.63
N ASP A 36 -5.30 -30.50 -28.82
CA ASP A 36 -6.01 -30.69 -30.09
C ASP A 36 -6.90 -31.93 -30.03
N HIS A 37 -8.14 -31.82 -30.53
CA HIS A 37 -8.83 -32.88 -31.28
C HIS A 37 -10.04 -32.29 -32.04
N GLY A 38 -9.85 -32.04 -33.34
CA GLY A 38 -10.88 -32.33 -34.34
C GLY A 38 -10.82 -33.83 -34.73
N PRO A 39 -11.74 -34.40 -35.55
CA PRO A 39 -12.35 -33.75 -36.72
C PRO A 39 -13.84 -34.08 -36.99
N GLY A 40 -14.45 -33.42 -37.98
CA GLY A 40 -15.72 -33.88 -38.58
C GLY A 40 -16.49 -32.79 -39.34
N TYR A 41 -16.36 -32.78 -40.67
CA TYR A 41 -17.00 -31.85 -41.61
C TYR A 41 -18.50 -32.14 -41.84
N GLN A 42 -19.20 -31.11 -42.33
CA GLN A 42 -20.53 -31.07 -42.99
C GLN A 42 -21.79 -30.94 -42.10
N ASN A 43 -22.32 -29.72 -41.94
CA ASN A 43 -23.30 -29.12 -42.86
C ASN A 43 -23.87 -27.81 -42.28
N VAL A 44 -23.90 -26.80 -43.14
CA VAL A 44 -24.48 -25.45 -42.91
C VAL A 44 -26.01 -25.56 -42.80
N PRO A 45 -26.63 -24.80 -41.88
CA PRO A 45 -27.59 -23.80 -42.34
C PRO A 45 -27.34 -22.41 -41.75
N GLU A 46 -27.75 -21.43 -42.54
CA GLU A 46 -27.56 -19.99 -42.40
C GLU A 46 -27.76 -19.44 -40.97
N ARG A 47 -26.69 -18.85 -40.42
CA ARG A 47 -26.79 -17.93 -39.28
C ARG A 47 -27.33 -16.60 -39.77
N ALA A 48 -28.57 -16.32 -39.40
CA ALA A 48 -29.11 -14.99 -39.36
C ALA A 48 -28.19 -14.07 -38.55
N ASN A 49 -27.76 -13.00 -39.20
CA ASN A 49 -27.08 -11.86 -38.63
C ASN A 49 -28.02 -11.17 -37.63
N THR A 50 -27.72 -11.24 -36.33
CA THR A 50 -28.30 -10.34 -35.33
C THR A 50 -27.20 -9.85 -34.38
N GLY A 51 -27.06 -8.51 -34.34
CA GLY A 51 -25.99 -7.67 -33.80
C GLY A 51 -25.30 -8.15 -32.51
N GLY A 52 -24.00 -7.93 -32.36
CA GLY A 52 -23.36 -6.63 -32.56
C GLY A 52 -23.66 -5.77 -31.33
N SER A 53 -22.93 -6.02 -30.23
CA SER A 53 -22.95 -5.16 -29.04
C SER A 53 -22.60 -3.74 -29.46
N ASN A 54 -23.56 -2.82 -29.30
CA ASN A 54 -23.41 -1.41 -29.58
C ASN A 54 -22.21 -0.85 -28.80
N ILE A 55 -21.07 -0.67 -29.48
CA ILE A 55 -20.06 0.30 -29.08
C ILE A 55 -20.72 1.67 -29.32
N SER A 56 -21.36 2.22 -28.31
CA SER A 56 -21.89 3.59 -28.35
C SER A 56 -20.73 4.52 -28.75
N GLY A 57 -20.86 5.18 -29.89
CA GLY A 57 -19.83 6.04 -30.52
C GLY A 57 -19.49 7.32 -29.75
N ASP A 58 -19.55 7.28 -28.42
CA ASP A 58 -19.39 8.40 -27.53
C ASP A 58 -18.31 8.19 -26.46
N ASN A 59 -17.47 7.15 -26.51
CA ASN A 59 -16.26 6.96 -25.68
C ASN A 59 -16.41 7.39 -24.19
N VAL A 60 -17.56 7.11 -23.57
CA VAL A 60 -17.79 7.34 -22.13
C VAL A 60 -17.52 6.05 -21.38
N ILE A 61 -16.65 6.12 -20.39
CA ILE A 61 -16.18 4.97 -19.62
C ILE A 61 -16.50 5.19 -18.15
N TYR A 62 -17.24 4.24 -17.61
CA TYR A 62 -17.65 4.21 -16.23
C TYR A 62 -16.69 3.32 -15.46
N LEU A 63 -15.93 3.90 -14.53
CA LEU A 63 -14.97 3.15 -13.72
C LEU A 63 -15.56 2.84 -12.34
N PRO A 64 -15.56 1.58 -11.90
CA PRO A 64 -16.05 1.24 -10.57
C PRO A 64 -15.10 1.78 -9.48
N SER A 65 -15.67 2.44 -8.47
CA SER A 65 -14.97 2.89 -7.26
C SER A 65 -15.61 2.27 -6.01
N MET A 66 -14.92 2.33 -4.88
CA MET A 66 -15.48 1.96 -3.58
C MET A 66 -16.10 3.18 -2.89
N MET A 67 -16.94 2.91 -1.87
CA MET A 67 -17.34 3.91 -0.88
C MET A 67 -16.44 3.77 0.35
N SER A 68 -16.04 4.89 0.96
CA SER A 68 -15.30 4.86 2.22
C SER A 68 -16.16 4.31 3.35
N ASN A 69 -15.55 3.84 4.44
CA ASN A 69 -16.28 3.37 5.62
C ASN A 69 -17.20 4.45 6.20
N LEU A 70 -16.77 5.72 6.15
CA LEU A 70 -17.63 6.85 6.55
C LEU A 70 -18.81 7.04 5.57
N GLN A 71 -18.59 6.91 4.26
CA GLN A 71 -19.66 7.00 3.26
C GLN A 71 -20.70 5.89 3.47
N LYS A 72 -20.26 4.64 3.71
CA LYS A 72 -21.12 3.49 4.03
C LYS A 72 -21.99 3.79 5.26
N ASP A 73 -21.36 4.25 6.35
CA ASP A 73 -22.06 4.61 7.60
C ASP A 73 -23.05 5.75 7.44
N VAL A 74 -22.65 6.84 6.78
CA VAL A 74 -23.51 7.99 6.58
C VAL A 74 -24.71 7.64 5.69
N CYS A 75 -24.52 6.81 4.66
CA CYS A 75 -25.62 6.30 3.84
C CYS A 75 -26.62 5.50 4.68
N GLU A 76 -26.15 4.63 5.57
CA GLU A 76 -27.02 3.86 6.46
C GLU A 76 -27.76 4.76 7.44
N LEU A 77 -27.11 5.76 8.04
CA LEU A 77 -27.76 6.74 8.91
C LEU A 77 -28.87 7.50 8.17
N ILE A 78 -28.65 7.91 6.92
CA ILE A 78 -29.68 8.59 6.11
C ILE A 78 -30.87 7.66 5.87
N VAL A 79 -30.64 6.40 5.52
CA VAL A 79 -31.73 5.43 5.32
C VAL A 79 -32.53 5.24 6.61
N GLN A 80 -31.88 5.13 7.76
CA GLN A 80 -32.56 4.97 9.05
C GLN A 80 -33.36 6.23 9.45
N ILE A 81 -32.85 7.42 9.15
CA ILE A 81 -33.55 8.69 9.40
C ILE A 81 -34.83 8.80 8.56
N PHE A 82 -34.78 8.40 7.28
CA PHE A 82 -35.95 8.45 6.38
C PHE A 82 -36.84 7.21 6.44
N ARG A 83 -36.50 6.21 7.26
CA ARG A 83 -37.16 4.88 7.29
C ARG A 83 -38.68 4.97 7.40
N LYS A 84 -39.22 5.66 8.41
CA LYS A 84 -40.68 5.73 8.62
C LYS A 84 -41.41 6.40 7.45
N GLY A 85 -40.89 7.53 6.98
CA GLY A 85 -41.47 8.24 5.84
C GLY A 85 -41.44 7.41 4.55
N PHE A 86 -40.43 6.55 4.39
CA PHE A 86 -40.33 5.63 3.27
C PHE A 86 -41.24 4.41 3.41
N GLU A 87 -41.42 3.87 4.63
CA GLU A 87 -42.39 2.81 4.94
C GLU A 87 -43.83 3.26 4.66
N GLU A 88 -44.20 4.48 5.07
CA GLU A 88 -45.51 5.07 4.80
C GLU A 88 -45.78 5.24 3.30
N GLU A 89 -44.78 5.68 2.53
CA GLU A 89 -44.92 5.85 1.08
C GLU A 89 -45.09 4.51 0.35
N LEU A 90 -44.37 3.47 0.78
CA LEU A 90 -44.51 2.12 0.24
C LEU A 90 -45.89 1.54 0.54
N GLN A 91 -46.42 1.75 1.75
CA GLN A 91 -47.78 1.32 2.12
C GLN A 91 -48.85 2.08 1.35
N ARG A 92 -48.67 3.39 1.09
CA ARG A 92 -49.56 4.19 0.24
C ARG A 92 -49.56 3.71 -1.21
N SER A 93 -48.40 3.31 -1.76
CA SER A 93 -48.29 2.69 -3.08
C SER A 93 -49.12 1.40 -3.17
N LYS A 94 -48.99 0.51 -2.17
CA LYS A 94 -49.78 -0.73 -2.07
C LYS A 94 -51.29 -0.49 -2.05
N ASN A 95 -51.74 0.48 -1.24
CA ASN A 95 -53.16 0.82 -1.09
C ASN A 95 -53.77 1.44 -2.35
N ARG A 96 -52.95 2.02 -3.25
CA ARG A 96 -53.40 2.51 -4.58
C ARG A 96 -53.44 1.41 -5.65
N ALA A 97 -52.60 0.39 -5.53
CA ALA A 97 -52.54 -0.74 -6.47
C ALA A 97 -53.59 -1.84 -6.19
N SER A 98 -54.16 -1.85 -4.99
CA SER A 98 -55.24 -2.78 -4.61
C SER A 98 -56.60 -2.37 -5.19
N ILE A 99 -57.21 -3.28 -5.94
CA ILE A 99 -58.52 -3.12 -6.63
C ILE A 99 -59.64 -2.66 -5.69
N SER A 100 -59.58 -3.00 -4.39
CA SER A 100 -60.60 -2.65 -3.39
C SER A 100 -60.72 -1.16 -3.08
N ASN A 101 -59.70 -0.35 -3.37
CA ASN A 101 -59.69 1.09 -3.09
C ASN A 101 -59.97 1.96 -4.33
N LEU A 102 -59.95 1.38 -5.53
CA LEU A 102 -60.36 2.08 -6.76
C LEU A 102 -61.89 2.24 -6.85
N SER A 103 -62.65 1.51 -6.03
CA SER A 103 -64.12 1.55 -5.96
C SER A 103 -64.68 2.44 -4.86
N ASN A 104 -63.84 2.94 -3.94
CA ASN A 104 -64.25 3.79 -2.82
C ASN A 104 -63.72 5.23 -3.00
N ASP A 105 -64.00 5.84 -4.15
CA ASP A 105 -64.02 7.30 -4.29
C ASP A 105 -65.36 7.83 -3.75
N ALA A 106 -65.48 7.94 -2.43
CA ALA A 106 -66.30 8.92 -1.74
C ALA A 106 -66.22 8.64 -0.23
N ASP A 107 -65.75 9.63 0.53
CA ASP A 107 -66.01 9.80 1.95
C ASP A 107 -65.89 8.56 2.84
N ASP A 108 -64.68 8.29 3.31
CA ASP A 108 -64.40 8.17 4.75
C ASP A 108 -63.06 7.47 4.96
N LEU A 109 -62.06 8.23 5.41
CA LEU A 109 -61.26 7.95 6.60
C LEU A 109 -60.12 8.99 6.73
N GLN A 110 -60.38 9.94 7.63
CA GLN A 110 -59.42 10.72 8.43
C GLN A 110 -58.39 11.63 7.72
N GLY A 111 -58.69 12.93 7.75
CA GLY A 111 -57.81 13.87 8.46
C GLY A 111 -56.84 14.73 7.64
N ASN A 112 -57.38 15.75 6.96
CA ASN A 112 -56.79 17.09 6.88
C ASN A 112 -55.44 17.29 6.14
N MET A 113 -55.24 16.63 4.99
CA MET A 113 -54.39 17.17 3.92
C MET A 113 -55.05 16.90 2.57
N ASN A 114 -55.10 17.90 1.70
CA ASN A 114 -55.56 17.70 0.32
C ASN A 114 -54.71 16.62 -0.35
N ALA A 115 -55.29 15.75 -1.19
CA ALA A 115 -54.54 14.67 -1.86
C ALA A 115 -53.31 15.19 -2.64
N ASP A 116 -53.36 16.43 -3.12
CA ASP A 116 -52.24 17.14 -3.74
C ASP A 116 -51.13 17.54 -2.75
N GLN A 117 -51.47 17.94 -1.52
CA GLN A 117 -50.49 18.23 -0.47
C GLN A 117 -49.76 16.96 0.01
N ALA A 118 -50.47 15.83 0.07
CA ALA A 118 -49.87 14.54 0.40
C ALA A 118 -48.94 14.01 -0.71
N ARG A 119 -49.24 14.31 -1.98
CA ARG A 119 -48.35 14.00 -3.11
C ARG A 119 -47.12 14.88 -3.13
N GLU A 120 -47.30 16.17 -2.83
CA GLU A 120 -46.20 17.13 -2.77
C GLU A 120 -45.23 16.81 -1.62
N SER A 121 -45.75 16.42 -0.44
CA SER A 121 -44.91 16.03 0.70
C SER A 121 -44.11 14.75 0.43
N SER A 122 -44.71 13.73 -0.21
CA SER A 122 -44.00 12.53 -0.66
C SER A 122 -42.91 12.86 -1.69
N ALA A 123 -43.22 13.69 -2.69
CA ALA A 123 -42.25 14.11 -3.70
C ALA A 123 -41.07 14.86 -3.07
N ARG A 124 -41.32 15.72 -2.08
CA ARG A 124 -40.26 16.41 -1.31
C ARG A 124 -39.39 15.42 -0.54
N LEU A 125 -39.99 14.44 0.14
CA LEU A 125 -39.27 13.41 0.88
C LEU A 125 -38.36 12.57 -0.03
N ILE A 126 -38.88 12.08 -1.16
CA ILE A 126 -38.13 11.26 -2.13
C ILE A 126 -36.99 12.07 -2.75
N ASN A 127 -37.26 13.32 -3.14
CA ASN A 127 -36.24 14.21 -3.69
C ASN A 127 -35.14 14.50 -2.68
N LEU A 128 -35.53 14.79 -1.43
CA LEU A 128 -34.59 15.10 -0.37
C LEU A 128 -33.69 13.90 -0.07
N MET A 129 -34.27 12.71 0.14
CA MET A 129 -33.53 11.47 0.40
C MET A 129 -32.56 11.14 -0.74
N TYR A 130 -33.03 11.21 -1.99
CA TYR A 130 -32.20 10.99 -3.18
C TYR A 130 -31.02 11.95 -3.25
N GLU A 131 -31.27 13.25 -3.03
CA GLU A 131 -30.23 14.28 -3.08
C GLU A 131 -29.20 14.11 -1.97
N GLN A 132 -29.60 13.76 -0.74
CA GLN A 132 -28.64 13.53 0.34
C GLN A 132 -27.79 12.29 0.08
N LEU A 133 -28.37 11.18 -0.38
CA LEU A 133 -27.61 9.97 -0.71
C LEU A 133 -26.66 10.19 -1.90
N ARG A 134 -27.06 10.98 -2.90
CA ARG A 134 -26.20 11.39 -4.01
C ARG A 134 -25.02 12.24 -3.52
N LYS A 135 -25.26 13.23 -2.65
CA LYS A 135 -24.19 14.06 -2.07
C LYS A 135 -23.17 13.24 -1.28
N VAL A 136 -23.61 12.22 -0.53
CA VAL A 136 -22.70 11.34 0.21
C VAL A 136 -21.86 10.48 -0.73
N SER A 137 -22.46 9.99 -1.81
CA SER A 137 -21.77 9.21 -2.85
C SER A 137 -20.66 10.02 -3.54
N MET A 138 -20.85 11.33 -3.70
CA MET A 138 -19.81 12.28 -4.13
C MET A 138 -18.74 12.48 -3.05
N HIS A 139 -19.12 13.06 -1.90
CA HIS A 139 -18.21 13.33 -0.79
C HIS A 139 -18.99 13.64 0.51
N PRO A 140 -18.68 12.99 1.67
CA PRO A 140 -19.38 13.24 2.93
C PRO A 140 -19.41 14.70 3.39
N SER A 141 -18.33 15.45 3.14
CA SER A 141 -18.24 16.87 3.52
C SER A 141 -19.20 17.79 2.75
N LEU A 142 -19.91 17.33 1.71
CA LEU A 142 -21.00 18.11 1.09
C LEU A 142 -22.21 18.21 2.00
N LEU A 143 -22.35 17.22 2.88
CA LEU A 143 -23.48 17.11 3.80
C LEU A 143 -23.21 17.87 5.10
N VAL A 144 -21.97 17.80 5.62
CA VAL A 144 -21.59 18.43 6.89
C VAL A 144 -20.26 19.16 6.74
N ASP A 145 -20.32 20.48 6.93
CA ASP A 145 -19.13 21.34 6.87
C ASP A 145 -18.15 21.06 8.05
N HIS A 146 -18.54 20.36 9.12
CA HIS A 146 -17.63 19.96 10.21
C HIS A 146 -16.57 18.94 9.80
N PHE A 147 -16.82 18.15 8.74
CA PHE A 147 -15.80 17.24 8.20
C PHE A 147 -14.71 17.98 7.42
N ILE A 148 -14.80 19.31 7.29
CA ILE A 148 -13.86 20.13 6.55
C ILE A 148 -12.67 20.54 7.42
N PRO A 149 -11.44 20.18 7.04
CA PRO A 149 -10.23 20.69 7.68
C PRO A 149 -10.08 22.20 7.42
N LYS A 150 -9.81 22.98 8.47
CA LYS A 150 -9.66 24.45 8.36
C LYS A 150 -8.40 24.90 7.62
N ARG A 151 -7.45 24.00 7.33
CA ARG A 151 -6.14 24.29 6.72
C ARG A 151 -5.80 23.27 5.62
N TRP A 152 -6.19 23.58 4.39
CA TRP A 152 -6.11 22.68 3.23
C TRP A 152 -4.71 22.42 2.67
N LEU A 153 -3.72 23.24 3.03
CA LEU A 153 -2.36 23.16 2.48
C LEU A 153 -1.43 22.20 3.25
N LEU A 154 -1.95 21.49 4.25
CA LEU A 154 -1.15 20.57 5.07
C LEU A 154 -1.26 19.14 4.50
N SER A 155 -0.15 18.41 4.45
CA SER A 155 -0.11 17.03 3.93
C SER A 155 -1.06 16.08 4.69
N GLU A 156 -1.19 16.25 6.01
CA GLU A 156 -2.15 15.48 6.83
C GLU A 156 -3.60 15.64 6.38
N VAL A 157 -3.94 16.78 5.76
CA VAL A 157 -5.29 17.06 5.28
C VAL A 157 -5.57 16.31 3.99
N ASN A 158 -4.56 16.07 3.15
CA ASN A 158 -4.73 15.30 1.92
C ASN A 158 -5.10 13.84 2.22
N GLU A 159 -4.36 13.18 3.11
CA GLU A 159 -4.66 11.79 3.51
C GLU A 159 -6.07 11.68 4.13
N ARG A 160 -6.46 12.66 4.94
CA ARG A 160 -7.82 12.69 5.52
C ARG A 160 -8.89 12.85 4.43
N LEU A 161 -8.69 13.75 3.46
CA LEU A 161 -9.64 13.94 2.36
C LEU A 161 -9.77 12.69 1.49
N LEU A 162 -8.66 11.99 1.23
CA LEU A 162 -8.63 10.73 0.50
C LEU A 162 -9.41 9.64 1.24
N ASN A 163 -9.26 9.55 2.56
CA ASN A 163 -9.98 8.57 3.38
C ASN A 163 -11.48 8.86 3.51
N LEU A 164 -11.92 10.10 3.23
CA LEU A 164 -13.34 10.48 3.31
C LEU A 164 -14.14 10.02 2.08
N SER A 165 -13.56 10.00 0.88
CA SER A 165 -14.26 9.62 -0.35
C SER A 165 -13.47 8.65 -1.21
N GLY A 166 -14.08 7.49 -1.50
CA GLY A 166 -13.46 6.49 -2.38
C GLY A 166 -13.31 6.95 -3.84
N LYS A 167 -14.12 7.92 -4.30
CA LYS A 167 -13.94 8.56 -5.62
C LYS A 167 -12.67 9.39 -5.67
N SER A 168 -12.43 10.19 -4.62
CA SER A 168 -11.20 10.98 -4.49
C SER A 168 -9.99 10.07 -4.42
N ALA A 169 -10.07 8.95 -3.68
CA ALA A 169 -9.00 7.95 -3.63
C ALA A 169 -8.69 7.32 -5.00
N LEU A 170 -9.71 6.98 -5.80
CA LEU A 170 -9.51 6.47 -7.16
C LEU A 170 -8.89 7.52 -8.08
N PHE A 171 -9.38 8.76 -8.03
CA PHE A 171 -8.82 9.88 -8.79
C PHE A 171 -7.34 10.11 -8.45
N ASP A 172 -7.01 10.06 -7.15
CA ASP A 172 -5.66 10.26 -6.65
C ASP A 172 -4.66 9.24 -7.19
N ARG A 173 -5.05 7.96 -7.21
CA ARG A 173 -4.27 6.87 -7.81
C ARG A 173 -4.09 7.04 -9.31
N ILE A 174 -5.13 7.49 -10.03
CA ILE A 174 -5.02 7.78 -11.46
C ILE A 174 -4.03 8.92 -11.69
N VAL A 175 -4.10 9.99 -10.88
CA VAL A 175 -3.14 11.09 -10.96
C VAL A 175 -1.71 10.60 -10.67
N GLU A 176 -1.51 9.72 -9.70
CA GLU A 176 -0.20 9.11 -9.41
C GLU A 176 0.36 8.32 -10.59
N ILE A 177 -0.46 7.46 -11.22
CA ILE A 177 -0.07 6.71 -12.42
C ILE A 177 0.34 7.66 -13.56
N LEU A 178 -0.37 8.77 -13.71
CA LEU A 178 0.00 9.80 -14.67
C LEU A 178 1.34 10.44 -14.26
N CYS A 179 1.49 10.93 -13.03
CA CYS A 179 2.72 11.53 -12.52
C CYS A 179 3.95 10.64 -12.69
N GLU A 180 3.87 9.36 -12.33
CA GLU A 180 4.99 8.40 -12.45
C GLU A 180 5.51 8.31 -13.87
N LYS A 181 4.61 8.35 -14.87
CA LYS A 181 5.03 8.29 -16.28
C LYS A 181 5.67 9.61 -16.75
N PHE A 182 5.18 10.77 -16.31
CA PHE A 182 5.75 12.06 -16.69
C PHE A 182 7.02 12.43 -15.91
N ASN A 183 7.26 11.78 -14.76
CA ASN A 183 8.47 11.92 -13.94
C ASN A 183 9.59 10.91 -14.27
N GLY A 184 9.26 9.83 -14.99
CA GLY A 184 10.23 8.83 -15.44
C GLY A 184 11.20 9.33 -16.53
N ASP A 185 12.17 8.46 -16.88
CA ASP A 185 13.26 8.78 -17.83
C ASP A 185 12.78 9.09 -19.26
N GLU A 186 11.60 8.59 -19.65
CA GLU A 186 10.96 8.86 -20.96
C GLU A 186 9.99 10.03 -20.89
N LYS A 187 10.49 11.26 -20.69
CA LYS A 187 9.65 12.46 -20.72
C LYS A 187 9.00 12.61 -22.10
N PRO A 188 7.66 12.61 -22.21
CA PRO A 188 7.00 12.84 -23.48
C PRO A 188 7.27 14.27 -23.99
N GLN A 189 7.32 14.41 -25.31
CA GLN A 189 7.65 15.66 -26.01
C GLN A 189 6.55 16.74 -25.89
N ARG A 190 5.41 16.45 -25.25
CA ARG A 190 4.23 17.32 -25.15
C ARG A 190 3.61 17.27 -23.75
N ASP A 191 2.90 18.34 -23.42
CA ASP A 191 2.07 18.42 -22.21
C ASP A 191 0.84 17.52 -22.36
N TYR A 192 0.52 16.77 -21.31
CA TYR A 192 -0.70 15.96 -21.25
C TYR A 192 -1.76 16.72 -20.47
N ASN A 193 -2.85 17.09 -21.13
CA ASN A 193 -3.88 17.95 -20.55
C ASN A 193 -5.10 17.13 -20.16
N VAL A 194 -5.39 17.09 -18.86
CA VAL A 194 -6.58 16.43 -18.31
C VAL A 194 -7.59 17.48 -17.89
N LEU A 195 -8.81 17.38 -18.40
CA LEU A 195 -9.93 18.20 -17.94
C LEU A 195 -10.64 17.48 -16.80
N VAL A 196 -10.75 18.11 -15.64
CA VAL A 196 -11.48 17.60 -14.49
C VAL A 196 -12.75 18.42 -14.30
N MET A 197 -13.89 17.75 -14.36
CA MET A 197 -15.22 18.33 -14.23
C MET A 197 -15.87 17.96 -12.89
N ALA A 198 -16.47 18.92 -12.21
CA ALA A 198 -17.30 18.68 -11.02
C ALA A 198 -18.64 19.46 -11.09
N GLU A 199 -19.64 19.03 -10.31
CA GLU A 199 -20.95 19.67 -10.29
C GLU A 199 -20.91 20.98 -9.48
N THR A 200 -20.18 20.96 -8.35
CA THR A 200 -20.12 22.08 -7.41
C THR A 200 -18.73 22.72 -7.32
N VAL A 201 -18.69 24.01 -6.95
CA VAL A 201 -17.43 24.72 -6.71
C VAL A 201 -16.70 24.15 -5.48
N LYS A 202 -17.44 23.75 -4.45
CA LYS A 202 -16.86 23.12 -3.25
C LYS A 202 -16.10 21.84 -3.58
N GLU A 203 -16.62 21.00 -4.48
CA GLU A 203 -15.92 19.80 -4.96
C GLU A 203 -14.60 20.14 -5.66
N LEU A 204 -14.56 21.20 -6.48
CA LEU A 204 -13.34 21.63 -7.14
C LEU A 204 -12.27 22.08 -6.13
N GLU A 205 -12.67 22.80 -5.09
CA GLU A 205 -11.75 23.20 -4.01
C GLU A 205 -11.14 21.98 -3.30
N TRP A 206 -11.90 20.88 -3.17
CA TRP A 206 -11.40 19.64 -2.55
C TRP A 206 -10.46 18.88 -3.46
N ILE A 207 -10.82 18.77 -4.74
CA ILE A 207 -9.96 18.18 -5.76
C ILE A 207 -8.65 18.96 -5.83
N GLU A 208 -8.72 20.30 -5.79
CA GLU A 208 -7.55 21.16 -5.71
C GLU A 208 -6.73 20.88 -4.43
N GLY A 209 -7.37 20.74 -3.27
CA GLY A 209 -6.72 20.31 -2.03
C GLY A 209 -5.95 18.99 -2.17
N THR A 210 -6.56 17.96 -2.76
CA THR A 210 -5.95 16.65 -2.99
C THR A 210 -4.75 16.70 -3.94
N ILE A 211 -4.81 17.58 -4.95
CA ILE A 211 -3.76 17.78 -5.94
C ILE A 211 -2.55 18.54 -5.38
N ILE A 212 -2.78 19.46 -4.43
CA ILE A 212 -1.72 20.29 -3.86
C ILE A 212 -0.68 19.41 -3.15
N GLY A 213 0.59 19.56 -3.55
CA GLY A 213 1.72 18.78 -3.04
C GLY A 213 2.23 17.73 -4.03
N LYS A 214 1.50 17.44 -5.10
CA LYS A 214 1.95 16.58 -6.21
C LYS A 214 2.73 17.40 -7.26
N GLU A 215 3.67 16.76 -7.96
CA GLU A 215 4.49 17.38 -9.02
C GLU A 215 3.69 17.61 -10.32
N ILE A 216 2.61 18.38 -10.24
CA ILE A 216 1.70 18.63 -11.36
C ILE A 216 1.35 20.10 -11.50
N ASN A 217 1.13 20.53 -12.73
CA ASN A 217 0.61 21.86 -13.01
C ASN A 217 -0.91 21.79 -12.96
N TYR A 218 -1.56 22.73 -12.29
CA TYR A 218 -3.02 22.82 -12.34
C TYR A 218 -3.50 24.24 -12.66
N LYS A 219 -4.64 24.33 -13.35
CA LYS A 219 -5.31 25.58 -13.72
C LYS A 219 -6.78 25.49 -13.34
N ASN A 220 -7.18 26.28 -12.35
CA ASN A 220 -8.57 26.46 -12.01
C ASN A 220 -9.20 27.50 -12.95
N LEU A 221 -10.22 27.09 -13.70
CA LEU A 221 -10.89 27.91 -14.72
C LEU A 221 -12.05 28.74 -14.14
N ASN A 222 -12.55 28.35 -12.95
CA ASN A 222 -13.73 28.95 -12.34
C ASN A 222 -13.41 29.90 -11.20
N THR A 223 -12.52 29.49 -10.30
CA THR A 223 -12.21 30.21 -9.07
C THR A 223 -10.76 30.65 -9.02
N ARG A 224 -10.48 31.60 -8.13
CA ARG A 224 -9.11 31.99 -7.80
C ARG A 224 -8.40 30.78 -7.19
N LYS A 225 -7.19 30.46 -7.68
CA LYS A 225 -6.37 29.35 -7.15
C LYS A 225 -6.25 29.44 -5.62
N LEU A 226 -6.38 28.31 -4.95
CA LEU A 226 -6.09 28.13 -3.52
C LEU A 226 -4.59 28.28 -3.24
N TYR A 227 -3.74 27.89 -4.18
CA TYR A 227 -2.29 27.99 -4.09
C TYR A 227 -1.71 28.62 -5.36
N ASP A 228 -0.94 29.70 -5.23
CA ASP A 228 -0.26 30.35 -6.35
C ASP A 228 1.24 30.40 -6.08
N THR A 229 1.99 29.49 -6.69
CA THR A 229 3.46 29.50 -6.70
C THR A 229 4.01 30.79 -7.32
N ASP A 230 3.23 31.44 -8.19
CA ASP A 230 3.62 32.65 -8.92
C ASP A 230 3.72 33.91 -8.04
N GLU A 231 3.19 33.91 -6.80
CA GLU A 231 3.32 35.09 -5.92
C GLU A 231 4.75 35.29 -5.40
N THR A 232 5.56 34.24 -5.34
CA THR A 232 7.00 34.37 -5.01
C THR A 232 7.84 35.00 -6.13
N GLN A 233 7.28 35.13 -7.35
CA GLN A 233 7.90 35.81 -8.49
C GLN A 233 7.27 37.18 -8.80
N ARG A 234 6.42 37.72 -7.92
CA ARG A 234 6.05 39.14 -7.98
C ARG A 234 7.19 39.96 -7.38
N GLU A 235 8.23 40.21 -8.17
CA GLU A 235 9.04 41.42 -7.95
C GLU A 235 8.12 42.65 -7.93
N PRO A 236 8.42 43.66 -7.09
CA PRO A 236 7.52 44.77 -6.85
C PRO A 236 7.15 45.41 -8.19
N ARG A 237 5.86 45.63 -8.41
CA ARG A 237 5.41 46.50 -9.49
C ARG A 237 6.03 47.87 -9.20
N GLU A 238 7.04 48.27 -9.96
CA GLU A 238 7.36 49.68 -10.11
C GLU A 238 6.09 50.32 -10.69
N GLU A 239 5.34 51.01 -9.84
CA GLU A 239 4.26 51.88 -10.25
C GLU A 239 4.87 53.04 -11.02
N PHE A 240 4.91 52.88 -12.34
CA PHE A 240 5.26 53.95 -13.25
C PHE A 240 4.28 55.11 -13.05
N THR A 241 4.80 56.28 -12.72
CA THR A 241 4.04 57.54 -12.60
C THR A 241 3.38 57.90 -13.93
N GLU A 242 2.26 58.62 -13.87
CA GLU A 242 1.43 58.94 -15.04
C GLU A 242 2.19 59.68 -16.15
N ASP A 243 3.29 60.36 -15.82
CA ASP A 243 4.17 61.04 -16.77
C ASP A 243 4.95 60.09 -17.70
N GLU A 244 5.17 58.82 -17.31
CA GLU A 244 5.85 57.82 -18.14
C GLU A 244 4.92 57.04 -19.09
N LEU A 245 3.60 57.17 -18.93
CA LEU A 245 2.58 56.45 -19.70
C LEU A 245 2.33 57.04 -21.10
N PHE A 246 2.75 58.28 -21.35
CA PHE A 246 2.47 59.01 -22.60
C PHE A 246 3.61 58.95 -23.65
N ALA A 247 4.77 58.37 -23.33
CA ALA A 247 5.85 58.20 -24.31
C ALA A 247 5.58 56.99 -25.23
N ALA A 248 5.40 57.23 -26.53
CA ALA A 248 5.15 56.19 -27.54
C ALA A 248 6.25 55.10 -27.57
N ASP A 249 7.49 55.45 -27.22
CA ASP A 249 8.63 54.53 -27.15
C ASP A 249 8.51 53.47 -26.05
N ASN A 250 7.73 53.73 -24.99
CA ASN A 250 7.56 52.78 -23.87
C ASN A 250 6.58 51.65 -24.20
N ARG A 251 5.67 51.83 -25.17
CA ARG A 251 4.78 50.73 -25.62
C ARG A 251 5.55 49.62 -26.34
N ASN A 252 6.53 49.98 -27.16
CA ASN A 252 7.35 49.01 -27.88
C ASN A 252 8.32 48.29 -26.94
N LYS A 253 8.93 49.00 -25.99
CA LYS A 253 9.72 48.38 -24.91
C LYS A 253 8.88 47.39 -24.10
N ARG A 254 7.64 47.74 -23.73
CA ARG A 254 6.72 46.83 -23.00
C ARG A 254 6.37 45.59 -23.81
N ARG A 255 6.17 45.71 -25.13
CA ARG A 255 5.89 44.57 -26.01
C ARG A 255 7.10 43.65 -26.15
N HIS A 256 8.29 44.21 -26.29
CA HIS A 256 9.54 43.45 -26.33
C HIS A 256 9.87 42.80 -24.98
N TYR A 257 9.63 43.47 -23.85
CA TYR A 257 9.82 42.89 -22.51
C TYR A 257 8.84 41.74 -22.27
N LYS A 258 7.56 41.90 -22.65
CA LYS A 258 6.57 40.81 -22.60
C LYS A 258 6.96 39.64 -23.50
N GLN A 259 7.39 39.88 -24.74
CA GLN A 259 7.85 38.83 -25.65
C GLN A 259 9.12 38.14 -25.16
N ARG A 260 10.08 38.88 -24.57
CA ARG A 260 11.30 38.30 -24.02
C ARG A 260 11.01 37.48 -22.76
N ARG A 261 10.06 37.93 -21.93
CA ARG A 261 9.58 37.17 -20.75
C ARG A 261 8.80 35.92 -21.17
N GLN A 262 7.96 35.99 -22.20
CA GLN A 262 7.29 34.81 -22.79
C GLN A 262 8.32 33.82 -23.33
N ARG A 263 9.30 34.28 -24.11
CA ARG A 263 10.38 33.43 -24.64
C ARG A 263 11.32 32.87 -23.57
N ALA A 264 11.47 33.53 -22.43
CA ALA A 264 12.24 33.03 -21.29
C ALA A 264 11.42 32.02 -20.46
N ALA A 265 10.12 32.26 -20.28
CA ALA A 265 9.21 31.32 -19.63
C ALA A 265 9.02 30.03 -20.45
N ASP A 266 8.95 30.14 -21.79
CA ASP A 266 8.85 28.99 -22.69
C ASP A 266 10.15 28.19 -22.79
N LYS A 267 11.30 28.80 -22.46
CA LYS A 267 12.60 28.10 -22.39
C LYS A 267 12.82 27.32 -21.08
N GLY A 268 11.97 27.53 -20.07
CA GLY A 268 12.02 26.85 -18.78
C GLY A 268 10.84 25.93 -18.49
N LYS A 269 9.84 25.84 -19.39
CA LYS A 269 8.74 24.89 -19.26
C LYS A 269 9.23 23.49 -19.62
N SER A 270 9.50 22.68 -18.61
CA SER A 270 9.49 21.22 -18.78
C SER A 270 8.09 20.80 -19.22
N THR A 271 8.01 19.96 -20.25
CA THR A 271 6.75 19.31 -20.62
C THR A 271 6.24 18.49 -19.44
N GLY A 272 4.95 18.59 -19.13
CA GLY A 272 4.42 17.99 -17.91
C GLY A 272 2.91 17.81 -17.91
N LEU A 273 2.43 17.09 -16.91
CA LEU A 273 1.01 16.86 -16.66
C LEU A 273 0.33 18.16 -16.22
N THR A 274 -0.71 18.59 -16.96
CA THR A 274 -1.51 19.77 -16.61
C THR A 274 -2.97 19.40 -16.36
N LEU A 275 -3.46 19.64 -15.14
CA LEU A 275 -4.86 19.45 -14.77
C LEU A 275 -5.65 20.75 -14.91
N HIS A 276 -6.77 20.72 -15.62
CA HIS A 276 -7.69 21.84 -15.78
C HIS A 276 -8.95 21.58 -14.96
N LEU A 277 -9.20 22.38 -13.93
CA LEU A 277 -10.34 22.24 -13.02
C LEU A 277 -11.47 23.17 -13.47
N ALA A 278 -12.66 22.62 -13.74
CA ALA A 278 -13.84 23.39 -14.13
C ALA A 278 -15.15 22.75 -13.64
N THR A 279 -16.20 23.55 -13.49
CA THR A 279 -17.54 23.03 -13.20
C THR A 279 -18.24 22.64 -14.49
N SER A 280 -19.08 21.62 -14.42
CA SER A 280 -19.92 21.18 -15.55
C SER A 280 -20.65 22.36 -16.19
N ARG A 281 -21.28 23.24 -15.39
CA ARG A 281 -22.01 24.44 -15.88
C ARG A 281 -21.12 25.40 -16.67
N HIS A 282 -19.94 25.73 -16.15
CA HIS A 282 -19.03 26.64 -16.83
C HIS A 282 -18.55 26.07 -18.17
N MET A 283 -18.30 24.77 -18.22
CA MET A 283 -17.91 24.07 -19.44
C MET A 283 -19.01 24.06 -20.50
N TYR A 284 -20.28 23.91 -20.10
CA TYR A 284 -21.41 23.93 -21.03
C TYR A 284 -21.67 25.33 -21.61
N GLU A 285 -21.57 26.38 -20.79
CA GLU A 285 -22.02 27.73 -21.17
C GLU A 285 -20.95 28.63 -21.77
N SER A 286 -19.68 28.51 -21.36
CA SER A 286 -18.70 29.59 -21.54
C SER A 286 -17.32 29.17 -22.05
N TYR A 287 -17.06 27.87 -22.27
CA TYR A 287 -15.70 27.42 -22.56
C TYR A 287 -15.35 27.51 -24.06
N ALA A 288 -14.48 28.46 -24.41
CA ALA A 288 -13.88 28.60 -25.73
C ALA A 288 -12.36 28.70 -25.59
N SER A 289 -11.68 27.56 -25.51
CA SER A 289 -10.21 27.48 -25.45
C SER A 289 -9.68 26.61 -26.58
N SER A 290 -8.50 26.95 -27.10
CA SER A 290 -7.78 26.15 -28.09
C SER A 290 -6.96 25.01 -27.48
N VAL A 291 -7.08 24.77 -26.18
CA VAL A 291 -6.36 23.69 -25.49
C VAL A 291 -6.91 22.34 -25.95
N GLN A 292 -6.01 21.44 -26.34
CA GLN A 292 -6.32 20.05 -26.65
C GLN A 292 -6.34 19.25 -25.36
N PHE A 293 -7.38 18.47 -25.16
CA PHE A 293 -7.52 17.60 -24.00
C PHE A 293 -7.39 16.15 -24.41
N ASP A 294 -6.50 15.45 -23.72
CA ASP A 294 -6.20 14.04 -23.97
C ASP A 294 -7.16 13.14 -23.19
N LEU A 295 -7.65 13.63 -22.04
CA LEU A 295 -8.55 12.93 -21.15
C LEU A 295 -9.51 13.89 -20.44
N ILE A 296 -10.76 13.46 -20.26
CA ILE A 296 -11.74 14.14 -19.40
C ILE A 296 -12.08 13.23 -18.22
N PHE A 297 -11.92 13.72 -17.00
CA PHE A 297 -12.34 13.06 -15.77
C PHE A 297 -13.53 13.82 -15.18
N SER A 298 -14.69 13.19 -15.07
CA SER A 298 -15.89 13.84 -14.56
C SER A 298 -16.33 13.22 -13.25
N PHE A 299 -16.34 14.01 -12.19
CA PHE A 299 -16.94 13.63 -10.90
C PHE A 299 -18.47 13.64 -10.96
N ASP A 300 -19.05 14.38 -11.91
CA ASP A 300 -20.48 14.38 -12.18
C ASP A 300 -20.92 13.04 -12.79
N SER A 301 -21.90 12.39 -12.19
CA SER A 301 -22.40 11.09 -12.65
C SER A 301 -23.09 11.17 -14.02
N HIS A 302 -23.59 12.35 -14.42
CA HIS A 302 -24.35 12.53 -15.66
C HIS A 302 -23.96 13.81 -16.42
N PRO A 303 -22.77 13.86 -17.03
CA PRO A 303 -22.38 15.00 -17.84
C PRO A 303 -23.26 15.13 -19.10
N ASP A 304 -23.58 16.36 -19.49
CA ASP A 304 -24.36 16.65 -20.70
C ASP A 304 -23.47 16.58 -21.96
N LEU A 305 -23.53 15.42 -22.62
CA LEU A 305 -22.77 15.11 -23.83
C LEU A 305 -23.32 15.81 -25.08
N GLN A 306 -24.57 16.29 -25.05
CA GLN A 306 -25.23 16.95 -26.18
C GLN A 306 -24.88 18.45 -26.27
N SER A 307 -24.27 19.00 -25.23
CA SER A 307 -23.84 20.40 -25.22
C SER A 307 -22.79 20.67 -26.32
N ALA A 308 -22.99 21.76 -27.07
CA ALA A 308 -22.12 22.14 -28.20
C ALA A 308 -20.66 22.34 -27.77
N SER A 309 -20.45 22.91 -26.58
CA SER A 309 -19.14 23.13 -25.98
C SER A 309 -18.40 21.81 -25.71
N MET A 310 -19.09 20.79 -25.18
CA MET A 310 -18.50 19.46 -24.95
C MET A 310 -18.16 18.75 -26.25
N GLN A 311 -19.02 18.84 -27.28
CA GLN A 311 -18.71 18.26 -28.58
C GLN A 311 -17.46 18.90 -29.20
N LEU A 312 -17.30 20.23 -29.08
CA LEU A 312 -16.14 20.94 -29.57
C LEU A 312 -14.86 20.52 -28.83
N ILE A 313 -14.89 20.48 -27.49
CA ILE A 313 -13.76 20.04 -26.66
C ILE A 313 -13.33 18.61 -27.01
N ARG A 314 -14.30 17.71 -27.18
CA ARG A 314 -14.04 16.29 -27.45
C ARG A 314 -13.57 16.02 -28.88
N SER A 315 -13.86 16.93 -29.81
CA SER A 315 -13.39 16.86 -31.20
C SER A 315 -11.95 17.36 -31.37
N ASN A 316 -11.43 18.15 -30.42
CA ASN A 316 -10.09 18.73 -30.47
C ASN A 316 -9.07 17.86 -29.72
N ASN A 317 -8.63 16.77 -30.34
CA ASN A 317 -7.71 15.79 -29.71
C ASN A 317 -6.60 15.27 -30.64
N GLU A 318 -5.59 14.62 -30.05
CA GLU A 318 -4.44 14.07 -30.78
C GLU A 318 -4.86 12.99 -31.78
N ALA A 319 -5.70 12.05 -31.38
CA ALA A 319 -6.13 10.92 -32.23
C ALA A 319 -6.85 11.38 -33.52
N SER A 320 -7.65 12.45 -33.45
CA SER A 320 -8.29 13.04 -34.64
C SER A 320 -7.29 13.76 -35.56
N SER A 321 -6.20 14.30 -35.01
CA SER A 321 -5.13 14.95 -35.78
C SER A 321 -4.13 13.95 -36.40
N ALA A 322 -3.92 12.80 -35.76
CA ALA A 322 -3.00 11.75 -36.20
C ALA A 322 -3.62 10.75 -37.20
N SER A 323 -4.95 10.64 -37.24
CA SER A 323 -5.68 9.73 -38.12
C SER A 323 -5.74 10.24 -39.57
N LEU A 324 -4.96 9.63 -40.46
CA LEU A 324 -5.11 9.76 -41.93
C LEU A 324 -6.42 9.14 -42.47
N GLN A 325 -7.16 8.38 -41.66
CA GLN A 325 -8.31 7.57 -42.08
C GLN A 325 -9.67 8.15 -41.64
N ALA A 326 -9.99 9.43 -41.84
CA ALA A 326 -11.35 10.01 -41.72
C ALA A 326 -12.23 9.66 -40.48
N ARG A 327 -11.71 8.97 -39.46
CA ARG A 327 -12.42 8.59 -38.24
C ARG A 327 -12.17 9.67 -37.21
N GLN A 328 -13.21 10.41 -36.89
CA GLN A 328 -13.19 11.40 -35.82
C GLN A 328 -13.27 10.66 -34.49
N TYR A 329 -12.13 10.51 -33.82
CA TYR A 329 -12.08 10.02 -32.44
C TYR A 329 -12.56 11.13 -31.51
N LYS A 330 -13.42 10.80 -30.55
CA LYS A 330 -13.83 11.70 -29.47
C LYS A 330 -13.00 11.44 -28.23
N THR A 331 -12.57 12.49 -27.54
CA THR A 331 -11.83 12.38 -26.27
C THR A 331 -12.64 11.55 -25.27
N PRO A 332 -12.00 10.58 -24.57
CA PRO A 332 -12.68 9.72 -23.62
C PRO A 332 -13.06 10.49 -22.36
N ILE A 333 -14.21 10.14 -21.79
CA ILE A 333 -14.68 10.65 -20.50
C ILE A 333 -14.66 9.51 -19.49
N ILE A 334 -13.91 9.67 -18.41
CA ILE A 334 -13.90 8.76 -17.26
C ILE A 334 -14.84 9.29 -16.19
N ILE A 335 -15.76 8.44 -15.73
CA ILE A 335 -16.69 8.75 -14.64
C ILE A 335 -16.52 7.69 -13.55
N PRO A 336 -16.01 8.04 -12.36
CA PRO A 336 -15.90 7.11 -11.24
C PRO A 336 -17.28 6.91 -10.57
N ILE A 337 -17.71 5.65 -10.44
CA ILE A 337 -19.01 5.29 -9.85
C ILE A 337 -18.80 4.36 -8.68
N PRO A 338 -19.29 4.72 -7.48
CA PRO A 338 -19.17 3.84 -6.33
C PRO A 338 -20.11 2.64 -6.52
N ILE A 339 -19.59 1.42 -6.49
CA ILE A 339 -20.42 0.21 -6.63
C ILE A 339 -21.45 0.16 -5.50
N TYR A 340 -22.65 -0.30 -5.83
CA TYR A 340 -23.81 -0.40 -4.92
C TYR A 340 -24.27 0.93 -4.29
N SER A 341 -23.80 2.08 -4.79
CA SER A 341 -24.31 3.40 -4.42
C SER A 341 -25.58 3.77 -5.19
N VAL A 342 -26.25 4.85 -4.75
CA VAL A 342 -27.39 5.43 -5.48
C VAL A 342 -27.01 5.84 -6.90
N GLU A 343 -25.77 6.27 -7.14
CA GLU A 343 -25.30 6.63 -8.48
C GLU A 343 -25.20 5.41 -9.39
N HIS A 344 -24.72 4.29 -8.86
CA HIS A 344 -24.67 3.04 -9.62
C HIS A 344 -26.07 2.64 -10.11
N PHE A 345 -27.06 2.65 -9.21
CA PHE A 345 -28.44 2.33 -9.57
C PHE A 345 -29.07 3.38 -10.51
N SER A 346 -28.68 4.64 -10.42
CA SER A 346 -29.15 5.70 -11.32
C SER A 346 -28.68 5.52 -12.77
N ILE A 347 -27.55 4.85 -12.98
CA ILE A 347 -27.00 4.55 -14.31
C ILE A 347 -27.59 3.26 -14.87
N VAL A 348 -27.81 2.26 -14.01
CA VAL A 348 -28.43 0.99 -14.41
C VAL A 348 -29.91 1.16 -14.78
N LEU A 349 -30.64 2.04 -14.08
CA LEU A 349 -32.06 2.29 -14.33
C LEU A 349 -32.24 3.45 -15.33
N PRO A 350 -32.90 3.22 -16.48
CA PRO A 350 -33.04 4.26 -17.51
C PRO A 350 -33.77 5.47 -16.95
N ARG A 351 -33.14 6.64 -17.09
CA ARG A 351 -33.73 7.91 -16.69
C ARG A 351 -34.85 8.28 -17.68
N PRO A 352 -36.02 8.74 -17.21
CA PRO A 352 -37.01 9.31 -18.11
C PRO A 352 -36.41 10.56 -18.78
N GLU A 353 -36.42 10.60 -20.11
CA GLU A 353 -36.05 11.81 -20.85
C GLU A 353 -36.94 12.97 -20.40
N LEU A 354 -36.36 14.15 -20.21
CA LEU A 354 -37.13 15.39 -20.07
C LEU A 354 -37.74 15.69 -21.44
N GLU A 355 -38.81 14.99 -21.81
CA GLU A 355 -39.64 15.44 -22.91
C GLU A 355 -40.21 16.81 -22.49
N LEU A 356 -40.07 17.80 -23.37
CA LEU A 356 -40.71 19.13 -23.28
C LEU A 356 -42.25 19.05 -23.36
N ASP A 357 -42.82 17.87 -23.12
CA ASP A 357 -44.24 17.63 -23.18
C ASP A 357 -44.86 18.08 -21.85
N LEU A 358 -45.68 19.14 -21.90
CA LEU A 358 -46.37 19.77 -20.77
C LEU A 358 -47.30 18.82 -19.99
N ARG A 359 -47.35 17.55 -20.37
CA ARG A 359 -48.17 16.47 -19.79
C ARG A 359 -47.37 15.52 -18.90
N SER A 360 -46.06 15.34 -19.12
CA SER A 360 -45.20 14.55 -18.23
C SER A 360 -44.70 15.42 -17.08
N GLY A 361 -45.51 15.52 -16.02
CA GLY A 361 -45.16 16.30 -14.83
C GLY A 361 -43.90 15.78 -14.08
N PRO A 362 -43.43 16.52 -13.05
CA PRO A 362 -42.33 16.12 -12.17
C PRO A 362 -42.50 14.73 -11.51
N GLU A 363 -43.70 14.17 -11.60
CA GLU A 363 -44.08 12.84 -11.12
C GLU A 363 -43.26 11.69 -11.76
N SER A 364 -42.89 11.78 -13.04
CA SER A 364 -42.08 10.74 -13.71
C SER A 364 -40.68 10.65 -13.12
N GLN A 365 -40.06 11.80 -12.81
CA GLN A 365 -38.75 11.85 -12.17
C GLN A 365 -38.80 11.37 -10.72
N VAL A 366 -39.85 11.73 -9.98
CA VAL A 366 -40.05 11.26 -8.60
C VAL A 366 -40.23 9.74 -8.56
N LYS A 367 -41.01 9.16 -9.50
CA LYS A 367 -41.16 7.71 -9.65
C LYS A 367 -39.85 7.01 -10.00
N TRP A 368 -39.03 7.61 -10.86
CA TRP A 368 -37.69 7.09 -11.17
C TRP A 368 -36.77 7.13 -9.94
N LYS A 369 -36.72 8.26 -9.22
CA LYS A 369 -35.93 8.39 -7.97
C LYS A 369 -36.38 7.36 -6.92
N LEU A 370 -37.69 7.14 -6.78
CA LEU A 370 -38.24 6.12 -5.89
C LEU A 370 -37.76 4.71 -6.28
N LYS A 371 -37.76 4.37 -7.58
CA LYS A 371 -37.21 3.10 -8.08
C LYS A 371 -35.72 2.96 -7.74
N VAL A 372 -34.92 4.02 -7.96
CA VAL A 372 -33.49 4.01 -7.63
C VAL A 372 -33.24 3.80 -6.13
N ILE A 373 -33.95 4.53 -5.27
CA ILE A 373 -33.86 4.36 -3.81
C ILE A 373 -34.28 2.95 -3.40
N SER A 374 -35.35 2.42 -3.98
CA SER A 374 -35.84 1.07 -3.66
C SER A 374 -34.81 -0.02 -4.03
N ALA A 375 -34.16 0.11 -5.19
CA ALA A 375 -33.09 -0.78 -5.61
C ALA A 375 -31.86 -0.66 -4.70
N PHE A 376 -31.50 0.56 -4.28
CA PHE A 376 -30.43 0.79 -3.32
C PHE A 376 -30.69 0.10 -1.98
N VAL A 377 -31.87 0.33 -1.38
CA VAL A 377 -32.26 -0.27 -0.09
C VAL A 377 -32.27 -1.80 -0.15
N ALA A 378 -32.70 -2.41 -1.26
CA ALA A 378 -32.72 -3.86 -1.41
C ALA A 378 -31.31 -4.49 -1.44
N ASN A 379 -30.34 -3.80 -2.04
CA ASN A 379 -29.00 -4.31 -2.27
C ASN A 379 -27.94 -3.77 -1.27
N ARG A 380 -28.32 -2.93 -0.31
CA ARG A 380 -27.39 -2.26 0.63
C ARG A 380 -26.49 -3.18 1.44
N HIS A 381 -26.93 -4.40 1.72
CA HIS A 381 -26.13 -5.42 2.44
C HIS A 381 -24.78 -5.70 1.73
N ARG A 382 -24.74 -5.61 0.39
CA ARG A 382 -23.54 -5.85 -0.41
C ARG A 382 -22.44 -4.81 -0.24
N LEU A 383 -22.77 -3.63 0.31
CA LEU A 383 -21.76 -2.63 0.68
C LEU A 383 -20.81 -3.12 1.79
N TYR A 384 -21.21 -4.18 2.52
CA TYR A 384 -20.50 -4.70 3.68
C TYR A 384 -19.98 -6.14 3.49
N GLU A 385 -20.23 -6.78 2.34
CA GLU A 385 -19.80 -8.16 2.06
C GLU A 385 -18.38 -8.28 1.49
N HIS A 386 -17.85 -7.21 0.87
CA HIS A 386 -16.53 -7.23 0.23
C HIS A 386 -15.44 -6.64 1.14
N ASP A 387 -14.30 -7.32 1.22
CA ASP A 387 -13.09 -6.78 1.83
C ASP A 387 -12.51 -5.66 0.95
N ASP A 388 -12.31 -4.49 1.56
CA ASP A 388 -11.91 -3.26 0.85
C ASP A 388 -10.49 -3.33 0.25
N ASN A 389 -9.65 -4.26 0.72
CA ASN A 389 -8.24 -4.36 0.34
C ASN A 389 -8.03 -5.00 -1.04
N ASP A 390 -8.78 -6.06 -1.36
CA ASP A 390 -8.59 -6.83 -2.60
C ASP A 390 -9.36 -6.23 -3.79
N PHE A 391 -10.32 -5.35 -3.52
CA PHE A 391 -11.21 -4.79 -4.54
C PHE A 391 -10.46 -4.18 -5.74
N TYR A 392 -9.43 -3.37 -5.50
CA TYR A 392 -8.74 -2.69 -6.60
C TYR A 392 -7.84 -3.64 -7.40
N VAL A 393 -7.27 -4.64 -6.75
CA VAL A 393 -6.45 -5.68 -7.39
C VAL A 393 -7.34 -6.55 -8.28
N ASP A 394 -8.49 -7.00 -7.75
CA ASP A 394 -9.46 -7.81 -8.49
C ASP A 394 -10.04 -7.10 -9.72
N LYS A 395 -10.21 -5.77 -9.67
CA LYS A 395 -10.90 -5.00 -10.71
C LYS A 395 -9.98 -4.33 -11.73
N PHE A 396 -8.77 -3.97 -11.34
CA PHE A 396 -7.85 -3.24 -12.19
C PHE A 396 -6.49 -3.93 -12.39
N GLY A 397 -6.26 -5.08 -11.73
CA GLY A 397 -4.99 -5.80 -11.73
C GLY A 397 -3.94 -5.17 -10.81
N ASP A 398 -2.81 -5.85 -10.66
CA ASP A 398 -1.66 -5.33 -9.91
C ASP A 398 -1.22 -3.97 -10.48
N ASN A 399 -1.15 -2.94 -9.63
CA ASN A 399 -0.76 -1.58 -9.99
C ASN A 399 -1.52 -0.95 -11.18
N PHE A 400 -2.78 -1.36 -11.43
CA PHE A 400 -3.62 -0.80 -12.49
C PHE A 400 -3.01 -0.92 -13.91
N GLU A 401 -2.27 -2.00 -14.20
CA GLU A 401 -1.57 -2.17 -15.48
C GLU A 401 -2.49 -2.04 -16.72
N ASP A 402 -3.69 -2.62 -16.64
CA ASP A 402 -4.72 -2.54 -17.70
C ASP A 402 -5.16 -1.09 -17.96
N LEU A 403 -5.39 -0.33 -16.89
CA LEU A 403 -5.80 1.07 -16.99
C LEU A 403 -4.63 1.96 -17.46
N ARG A 404 -3.40 1.66 -17.01
CA ARG A 404 -2.20 2.41 -17.36
C ARG A 404 -1.95 2.39 -18.85
N SER A 405 -2.03 1.22 -19.50
CA SER A 405 -1.81 1.12 -20.95
C SER A 405 -2.88 1.89 -21.75
N TRP A 406 -4.14 1.79 -21.31
CA TRP A 406 -5.28 2.43 -21.96
C TRP A 406 -5.27 3.96 -21.81
N LEU A 407 -4.95 4.51 -20.62
CA LEU A 407 -4.96 5.95 -20.36
C LEU A 407 -4.13 6.76 -21.38
N PHE A 408 -3.00 6.22 -21.84
CA PHE A 408 -2.11 6.90 -22.79
C PHE A 408 -2.34 6.55 -24.25
N LYS A 409 -3.08 5.48 -24.55
CA LYS A 409 -3.27 4.93 -25.90
C LYS A 409 -4.71 4.46 -26.12
N TRP A 410 -5.67 5.26 -25.67
CA TRP A 410 -7.09 4.90 -25.71
C TRP A 410 -7.67 4.75 -27.12
N TRP A 411 -6.97 5.23 -28.16
CA TRP A 411 -7.34 5.06 -29.57
C TRP A 411 -6.79 3.75 -30.20
N GLU A 412 -5.81 3.11 -29.57
CA GLU A 412 -5.17 1.86 -30.02
C GLU A 412 -5.63 0.64 -29.21
N VAL A 413 -5.86 0.84 -27.91
CA VAL A 413 -6.19 -0.22 -26.94
C VAL A 413 -7.70 -0.22 -26.67
N PRO A 414 -8.38 -1.38 -26.66
CA PRO A 414 -9.80 -1.46 -26.29
C PRO A 414 -10.02 -0.96 -24.84
N ALA A 415 -11.25 -0.52 -24.55
CA ALA A 415 -11.60 -0.08 -23.20
C ALA A 415 -11.32 -1.18 -22.15
N PRO A 416 -10.89 -0.81 -20.94
CA PRO A 416 -10.52 -1.79 -19.92
C PRO A 416 -11.73 -2.65 -19.51
N THR A 417 -11.49 -3.93 -19.18
CA THR A 417 -12.52 -4.89 -18.74
C THR A 417 -13.31 -4.41 -17.51
N SER A 418 -12.72 -3.52 -16.70
CA SER A 418 -13.40 -2.86 -15.58
C SER A 418 -14.60 -2.01 -16.01
N ALA A 419 -14.64 -1.52 -17.25
CA ALA A 419 -15.75 -0.76 -17.81
C ALA A 419 -16.98 -1.64 -18.11
N SER A 420 -16.79 -2.91 -18.48
CA SER A 420 -17.87 -3.89 -18.69
C SER A 420 -18.43 -4.46 -17.38
N LEU A 421 -17.72 -4.27 -16.27
CA LEU A 421 -18.06 -4.87 -14.98
C LEU A 421 -19.35 -4.32 -14.37
N LEU A 422 -19.70 -3.07 -14.69
CA LEU A 422 -20.99 -2.49 -14.33
C LEU A 422 -22.15 -3.23 -15.02
N GLU A 423 -21.97 -3.66 -16.28
CA GLU A 423 -22.96 -4.48 -16.98
C GLU A 423 -23.08 -5.89 -16.37
N GLU A 424 -21.97 -6.51 -16.00
CA GLU A 424 -21.97 -7.81 -15.31
C GLU A 424 -22.71 -7.75 -13.97
N SER A 425 -22.50 -6.65 -13.23
CA SER A 425 -23.17 -6.42 -11.95
C SER A 425 -24.70 -6.31 -12.10
N LYS A 426 -25.23 -5.87 -13.25
CA LYS A 426 -26.69 -5.80 -13.49
C LYS A 426 -27.36 -7.16 -13.33
N SER A 427 -26.69 -8.23 -13.75
CA SER A 427 -27.22 -9.60 -13.66
C SER A 427 -27.37 -10.10 -12.22
N SER A 428 -26.56 -9.56 -11.31
CA SER A 428 -26.54 -9.94 -9.89
C SER A 428 -27.48 -9.08 -9.03
N LEU A 429 -27.90 -7.90 -9.50
CA LEU A 429 -28.63 -6.91 -8.72
C LEU A 429 -30.16 -7.13 -8.69
N GLN A 430 -30.77 -6.89 -7.53
CA GLN A 430 -32.22 -6.85 -7.41
C GLN A 430 -32.75 -5.45 -7.79
N LEU A 431 -33.07 -5.24 -9.07
CA LEU A 431 -33.54 -3.95 -9.61
C LEU A 431 -35.04 -3.70 -9.37
N HIS A 432 -35.82 -4.75 -9.18
CA HIS A 432 -37.26 -4.70 -8.88
C HIS A 432 -37.57 -5.54 -7.63
N PRO A 433 -37.23 -5.05 -6.43
CA PRO A 433 -37.51 -5.77 -5.20
C PRO A 433 -39.02 -5.83 -4.93
N SER A 434 -39.49 -6.95 -4.38
CA SER A 434 -40.84 -7.05 -3.80
C SER A 434 -40.92 -6.17 -2.56
N GLU A 435 -42.04 -5.46 -2.38
CA GLU A 435 -42.26 -4.53 -1.27
C GLU A 435 -42.09 -5.21 0.12
N GLU A 436 -42.47 -6.48 0.26
CA GLU A 436 -42.29 -7.23 1.52
C GLU A 436 -40.82 -7.48 1.85
N LYS A 437 -40.01 -7.80 0.83
CA LYS A 437 -38.56 -7.92 0.98
C LYS A 437 -37.96 -6.56 1.33
N LEU A 438 -38.47 -5.48 0.73
CA LEU A 438 -37.98 -4.14 0.97
C LEU A 438 -38.29 -3.65 2.39
N LEU A 439 -39.49 -3.90 2.92
CA LEU A 439 -39.85 -3.61 4.32
C LEU A 439 -38.99 -4.39 5.31
N LYS A 440 -38.79 -5.69 5.07
CA LYS A 440 -37.89 -6.51 5.88
C LYS A 440 -36.47 -5.93 5.84
N ARG A 441 -35.97 -5.60 4.64
CA ARG A 441 -34.65 -5.02 4.48
C ARG A 441 -34.54 -3.70 5.19
N LEU A 442 -35.46 -2.74 5.06
CA LEU A 442 -35.46 -1.45 5.77
C LEU A 442 -35.34 -1.59 7.29
N SER A 443 -35.91 -2.66 7.85
CA SER A 443 -35.87 -2.92 9.29
C SER A 443 -34.51 -3.39 9.80
N GLU A 444 -33.66 -3.93 8.93
CA GLU A 444 -32.28 -4.32 9.26
C GLU A 444 -31.42 -3.04 9.42
N ASN A 445 -30.55 -2.99 10.42
CA ASN A 445 -29.57 -1.89 10.55
C ASN A 445 -28.18 -2.44 10.29
N PHE A 446 -27.53 -1.94 9.23
CA PHE A 446 -26.20 -2.39 8.83
C PHE A 446 -25.05 -1.62 9.50
N SER A 447 -25.35 -0.64 10.38
CA SER A 447 -24.33 0.06 11.19
C SER A 447 -23.54 -0.88 12.10
N ASP A 448 -24.09 -2.07 12.36
CA ASP A 448 -23.47 -3.11 13.19
C ASP A 448 -22.34 -3.87 12.46
N TYR A 449 -22.21 -3.80 11.13
CA TYR A 449 -21.11 -4.46 10.41
C TYR A 449 -19.73 -3.87 10.75
N LEU A 450 -19.65 -2.59 11.15
CA LEU A 450 -18.39 -2.03 11.67
C LEU A 450 -17.98 -2.60 13.04
N LYS A 451 -18.91 -3.21 13.79
CA LYS A 451 -18.55 -3.96 15.00
C LYS A 451 -17.73 -5.20 14.66
N ALA A 452 -17.86 -5.75 13.44
CA ALA A 452 -17.14 -6.95 13.01
C ALA A 452 -15.62 -6.72 12.96
N ALA A 453 -15.16 -5.51 12.60
CA ALA A 453 -13.73 -5.17 12.60
C ALA A 453 -13.07 -5.32 13.98
N PHE A 454 -13.84 -5.17 15.07
CA PHE A 454 -13.37 -5.37 16.45
C PHE A 454 -13.85 -6.70 17.07
N SER A 455 -14.76 -7.42 16.42
CA SER A 455 -15.33 -8.68 16.91
C SER A 455 -14.67 -9.90 16.29
N LEU A 456 -13.63 -9.71 15.48
CA LEU A 456 -13.05 -10.75 14.64
C LEU A 456 -12.36 -11.87 15.42
N GLU A 457 -12.07 -11.73 16.72
CA GLU A 457 -11.43 -12.80 17.48
C GLU A 457 -12.01 -13.00 18.89
N LYS A 458 -12.72 -14.13 19.03
CA LYS A 458 -12.95 -14.95 20.24
C LYS A 458 -13.66 -14.38 21.47
N HIS A 459 -13.84 -13.07 21.62
CA HIS A 459 -14.64 -12.52 22.71
C HIS A 459 -16.02 -12.08 22.21
N LYS A 460 -17.08 -12.71 22.77
CA LYS A 460 -18.49 -12.33 22.59
C LYS A 460 -18.74 -10.95 23.24
N PHE A 461 -18.16 -9.89 22.72
CA PHE A 461 -18.51 -8.54 23.12
C PHE A 461 -19.87 -8.20 22.51
N LYS A 462 -20.92 -8.29 23.33
CA LYS A 462 -22.23 -7.75 23.00
C LYS A 462 -22.13 -6.24 23.02
N PHE A 463 -21.84 -5.65 21.87
CA PHE A 463 -22.09 -4.23 21.70
C PHE A 463 -23.60 -4.03 21.69
N GLU A 464 -24.13 -3.37 22.72
CA GLU A 464 -25.50 -2.86 22.69
C GLU A 464 -25.69 -2.09 21.39
N SER A 465 -26.62 -2.55 20.56
CA SER A 465 -26.98 -1.83 19.35
C SER A 465 -27.52 -0.47 19.77
N PRO A 466 -27.21 0.58 19.02
CA PRO A 466 -27.90 1.81 19.24
C PRO A 466 -29.37 1.51 19.01
N VAL A 467 -30.15 1.59 20.09
CA VAL A 467 -31.57 1.76 19.97
C VAL A 467 -31.69 3.13 19.32
N THR A 468 -31.73 3.18 17.99
CA THR A 468 -32.44 4.23 17.29
C THR A 468 -33.89 4.03 17.66
N GLU A 469 -34.20 4.37 18.91
CA GLU A 469 -35.54 4.44 19.45
C GLU A 469 -36.20 5.54 18.64
N SER A 470 -36.89 5.08 17.59
CA SER A 470 -37.99 5.75 16.94
C SER A 470 -37.77 7.23 16.62
N VAL A 471 -37.23 7.51 15.42
CA VAL A 471 -37.62 8.74 14.73
C VAL A 471 -39.12 8.58 14.42
N GLU A 472 -40.00 9.03 15.30
CA GLU A 472 -41.45 8.94 15.11
C GLU A 472 -42.00 9.94 14.09
N GLU A 473 -41.23 10.98 13.78
CA GLU A 473 -41.65 12.06 12.90
C GLU A 473 -41.26 11.79 11.44
N VAL A 474 -42.22 11.95 10.52
CA VAL A 474 -41.97 11.93 9.07
C VAL A 474 -41.21 13.20 8.67
N ILE A 475 -40.04 13.03 8.08
CA ILE A 475 -39.16 14.14 7.71
C ILE A 475 -39.43 14.58 6.27
N THR A 476 -40.06 15.74 6.09
CA THR A 476 -40.30 16.35 4.77
C THR A 476 -39.39 17.54 4.47
N ASP A 477 -38.76 18.12 5.50
CA ASP A 477 -38.03 19.38 5.42
C ASP A 477 -36.53 19.20 5.65
N PHE A 478 -35.73 20.09 5.05
CA PHE A 478 -34.27 20.01 5.13
C PHE A 478 -33.72 20.38 6.51
N ASP A 479 -34.34 21.32 7.22
CA ASP A 479 -33.86 21.76 8.53
C ASP A 479 -34.12 20.71 9.61
N THR A 480 -35.25 20.00 9.54
CA THR A 480 -35.56 18.87 10.41
C THR A 480 -34.62 17.70 10.13
N PHE A 481 -34.34 17.41 8.86
CA PHE A 481 -33.31 16.45 8.46
C PHE A 481 -31.94 16.80 9.05
N LYS A 482 -31.46 18.05 8.87
CA LYS A 482 -30.15 18.48 9.39
C LYS A 482 -30.01 18.30 10.90
N ARG A 483 -31.03 18.69 11.66
CA ARG A 483 -31.04 18.55 13.12
C ARG A 483 -30.95 17.07 13.52
N LYS A 484 -31.78 16.22 12.94
CA LYS A 484 -31.80 14.77 13.22
C LYS A 484 -30.52 14.06 12.77
N PHE A 485 -29.98 14.47 11.64
CA PHE A 485 -28.72 13.96 11.14
C PHE A 485 -27.56 14.35 12.07
N ALA A 486 -27.54 15.57 12.60
CA ALA A 486 -26.54 15.99 13.59
C ALA A 486 -26.68 15.21 14.91
N GLU A 487 -27.90 15.00 15.41
CA GLU A 487 -28.16 14.13 16.58
C GLU A 487 -27.63 12.71 16.36
N ALA A 488 -27.95 12.10 15.21
CA ALA A 488 -27.51 10.76 14.86
C ALA A 488 -25.99 10.65 14.70
N LEU A 489 -25.34 11.65 14.08
CA LEU A 489 -23.89 11.71 13.94
C LEU A 489 -23.17 11.88 15.28
N ASN A 490 -23.67 12.75 16.16
CA ASN A 490 -23.08 12.94 17.49
C ASN A 490 -23.16 11.66 18.32
N TYR A 491 -24.32 11.00 18.30
CA TYR A 491 -24.51 9.72 18.94
C TYR A 491 -23.57 8.65 18.36
N ARG A 492 -23.43 8.58 17.02
CA ARG A 492 -22.49 7.66 16.37
C ARG A 492 -21.04 7.95 16.75
N THR A 493 -20.67 9.21 16.85
CA THR A 493 -19.33 9.65 17.28
C THR A 493 -19.06 9.21 18.71
N GLU A 494 -20.01 9.41 19.63
CA GLU A 494 -19.93 8.92 21.01
C GLU A 494 -19.78 7.38 21.07
N LEU A 495 -20.51 6.65 20.23
CA LEU A 495 -20.38 5.20 20.13
C LEU A 495 -18.99 4.78 19.64
N VAL A 496 -18.43 5.47 18.65
CA VAL A 496 -17.06 5.21 18.17
C VAL A 496 -16.04 5.55 19.26
N GLU A 497 -16.16 6.69 19.92
CA GLU A 497 -15.24 7.08 20.99
C GLU A 497 -15.27 6.12 22.18
N THR A 498 -16.47 5.68 22.59
CA THR A 498 -16.61 4.68 23.66
C THR A 498 -16.02 3.34 23.24
N THR A 499 -16.21 2.93 21.98
CA THR A 499 -15.59 1.73 21.42
C THR A 499 -14.07 1.82 21.40
N VAL A 500 -13.51 2.95 20.94
CA VAL A 500 -12.07 3.21 20.91
C VAL A 500 -11.50 3.23 22.33
N ARG A 501 -12.17 3.89 23.28
CA ARG A 501 -11.77 3.90 24.69
C ARG A 501 -11.75 2.49 25.27
N ARG A 502 -12.80 1.70 25.07
CA ARG A 502 -12.82 0.29 25.52
C ARG A 502 -11.74 -0.55 24.84
N GLY A 503 -11.54 -0.38 23.54
CA GLY A 503 -10.46 -1.02 22.80
C GLY A 503 -9.06 -0.71 23.37
N LEU A 504 -8.81 0.55 23.72
CA LEU A 504 -7.52 0.99 24.27
C LEU A 504 -7.29 0.60 25.73
N PHE A 505 -8.35 0.62 26.56
CA PHE A 505 -8.21 0.42 28.01
C PHE A 505 -8.57 -0.99 28.51
N GLU A 506 -9.39 -1.74 27.78
CA GLU A 506 -9.79 -3.10 28.17
C GLU A 506 -9.11 -4.13 27.27
N VAL A 507 -9.27 -4.01 25.95
CA VAL A 507 -8.85 -5.04 24.98
C VAL A 507 -7.34 -5.06 24.75
N LEU A 508 -6.74 -3.91 24.46
CA LEU A 508 -5.31 -3.83 24.14
C LEU A 508 -4.41 -4.27 25.31
N PRO A 509 -4.70 -3.93 26.59
CA PRO A 509 -3.95 -4.45 27.72
C PRO A 509 -4.09 -5.96 27.90
N GLU A 510 -5.25 -6.54 27.63
CA GLU A 510 -5.45 -8.00 27.65
C GLU A 510 -4.60 -8.70 26.59
N TYR A 511 -4.58 -8.20 25.35
CA TYR A 511 -3.70 -8.74 24.30
C TYR A 511 -2.22 -8.60 24.66
N ARG A 512 -1.80 -7.44 25.20
CA ARG A 512 -0.42 -7.26 25.66
C ARG A 512 -0.06 -8.22 26.77
N LYS A 513 -0.99 -8.51 27.69
CA LYS A 513 -0.78 -9.48 28.76
C LYS A 513 -0.66 -10.89 28.20
N ALA A 514 -1.55 -11.29 27.28
CA ALA A 514 -1.51 -12.60 26.63
C ALA A 514 -0.23 -12.80 25.81
N GLU A 515 0.23 -11.78 25.08
CA GLU A 515 1.49 -11.81 24.35
C GLU A 515 2.70 -11.86 25.29
N THR A 516 2.64 -11.15 26.42
CA THR A 516 3.68 -11.25 27.45
C THR A 516 3.74 -12.66 28.05
N GLU A 517 2.59 -13.28 28.34
CA GLU A 517 2.52 -14.66 28.83
C GLU A 517 3.09 -15.65 27.80
N ARG A 518 2.73 -15.48 26.53
CA ARG A 518 3.30 -16.26 25.43
C ARG A 518 4.82 -16.11 25.34
N GLN A 519 5.36 -14.91 25.48
CA GLN A 519 6.81 -14.67 25.48
C GLN A 519 7.48 -15.33 26.68
N THR A 520 6.88 -15.25 27.88
CA THR A 520 7.43 -15.93 29.06
C THR A 520 7.46 -17.45 28.90
N ASP A 521 6.47 -18.04 28.21
CA ASP A 521 6.45 -19.48 27.92
C ASP A 521 7.56 -19.87 26.93
N ILE A 522 7.83 -19.02 25.93
CA ILE A 522 8.92 -19.23 24.97
C ILE A 522 10.26 -19.17 25.70
N ASP A 523 10.50 -18.14 26.52
CA ASP A 523 11.73 -17.98 27.30
C ASP A 523 11.95 -19.18 28.23
N ALA A 524 10.90 -19.66 28.90
CA ALA A 524 10.97 -20.85 29.74
C ALA A 524 11.31 -22.12 28.94
N CYS A 525 10.80 -22.25 27.72
CA CYS A 525 11.15 -23.36 26.82
C CYS A 525 12.61 -23.27 26.38
N GLU A 526 13.11 -22.08 26.04
CA GLU A 526 14.51 -21.85 25.67
C GLU A 526 15.46 -22.22 26.82
N ASP A 527 15.14 -21.81 28.04
CA ASP A 527 15.90 -22.17 29.24
C ASP A 527 15.94 -23.68 29.44
N GLN A 528 14.80 -24.36 29.32
CA GLN A 528 14.73 -25.83 29.40
C GLN A 528 15.55 -26.52 28.30
N MET A 529 15.51 -26.00 27.06
CA MET A 529 16.33 -26.52 25.96
C MET A 529 17.82 -26.30 26.24
N GLY A 530 18.21 -25.15 26.78
CA GLY A 530 19.56 -24.84 27.20
C GLY A 530 20.07 -25.80 28.28
N GLU A 531 19.25 -26.10 29.29
CA GLU A 531 19.57 -27.10 30.32
C GLU A 531 19.74 -28.51 29.74
N ARG A 532 18.81 -28.94 28.88
CA ARG A 532 18.88 -30.24 28.22
C ARG A 532 20.12 -30.37 27.35
N TYR A 533 20.48 -29.33 26.60
CA TYR A 533 21.68 -29.30 25.79
C TYR A 533 22.97 -29.42 26.64
N ARG A 534 23.05 -28.70 27.76
CA ARG A 534 24.17 -28.82 28.70
C ARG A 534 24.29 -30.24 29.27
N LYS A 535 23.16 -30.86 29.63
CA LYS A 535 23.12 -32.26 30.09
C LYS A 535 23.58 -33.22 28.99
N LEU A 536 23.09 -33.06 27.77
CA LEU A 536 23.48 -33.87 26.61
C LEU A 536 24.99 -33.74 26.33
N ARG A 537 25.53 -32.53 26.38
CA ARG A 537 26.95 -32.29 26.17
C ARG A 537 27.81 -33.00 27.22
N LYS A 538 27.43 -32.91 28.50
CA LYS A 538 28.13 -33.65 29.58
C LYS A 538 28.08 -35.16 29.36
N LEU A 539 26.92 -35.70 29.03
CA LEU A 539 26.76 -37.13 28.72
C LEU A 539 27.60 -37.54 27.51
N ASN A 540 27.70 -36.71 26.48
CA ASN A 540 28.53 -36.98 25.31
C ASN A 540 30.03 -36.95 25.63
N GLU A 541 30.46 -36.01 26.48
CA GLU A 541 31.84 -35.96 26.98
C GLU A 541 32.15 -37.21 27.82
N GLU A 542 31.25 -37.62 28.71
CA GLU A 542 31.35 -38.86 29.49
C GLU A 542 31.40 -40.10 28.59
N ALA A 543 30.49 -40.23 27.62
CA ALA A 543 30.47 -41.32 26.65
C ALA A 543 31.79 -41.40 25.85
N SER A 544 32.29 -40.27 25.36
CA SER A 544 33.57 -40.21 24.64
C SER A 544 34.75 -40.66 25.52
N THR A 545 34.75 -40.31 26.82
CA THR A 545 35.79 -40.81 27.73
C THR A 545 35.68 -42.30 27.98
N MET A 546 34.46 -42.84 28.05
CA MET A 546 34.21 -44.27 28.22
C MET A 546 34.60 -45.06 26.96
N ASP A 547 34.26 -44.59 25.76
CA ASP A 547 34.68 -45.21 24.50
C ASP A 547 36.21 -45.28 24.39
N ARG A 548 36.92 -44.20 24.76
CA ARG A 548 38.39 -44.22 24.77
C ARG A 548 38.97 -45.24 25.76
N ARG A 549 38.32 -45.44 26.91
CA ARG A 549 38.74 -46.45 27.89
C ARG A 549 38.44 -47.86 27.38
N TYR A 550 37.27 -48.05 26.78
CA TYR A 550 36.86 -49.30 26.17
C TYR A 550 37.83 -49.72 25.06
N ASN A 551 38.12 -48.82 24.12
CA ASN A 551 39.05 -49.08 23.02
C ASN A 551 40.47 -49.45 23.51
N ARG A 552 40.93 -48.87 24.63
CA ARG A 552 42.21 -49.27 25.25
C ARG A 552 42.15 -50.67 25.83
N ALA A 553 41.09 -50.98 26.58
CA ALA A 553 40.90 -52.30 27.17
C ALA A 553 40.76 -53.39 26.09
N GLU A 554 40.06 -53.09 24.99
CA GLU A 554 39.92 -53.98 23.84
C GLU A 554 41.28 -54.23 23.14
N ALA A 555 42.09 -53.18 22.94
CA ALA A 555 43.43 -53.32 22.37
C ALA A 555 44.37 -54.13 23.27
N GLU A 556 44.31 -53.95 24.60
CA GLU A 556 45.07 -54.76 25.56
C GLU A 556 44.61 -56.21 25.54
N HIS A 557 43.30 -56.46 25.52
CA HIS A 557 42.73 -57.79 25.41
C HIS A 557 43.21 -58.50 24.14
N SER A 558 43.17 -57.81 22.99
CA SER A 558 43.64 -58.35 21.71
C SER A 558 45.11 -58.77 21.75
N LYS A 559 45.99 -57.98 22.39
CA LYS A 559 47.41 -58.33 22.59
C LYS A 559 47.59 -59.53 23.53
N VAL A 560 46.82 -59.58 24.61
CA VAL A 560 46.86 -60.72 25.53
C VAL A 560 46.38 -61.99 24.82
N GLU A 561 45.37 -61.88 23.96
CA GLU A 561 44.87 -63.00 23.19
C GLU A 561 45.88 -63.50 22.15
N SER A 562 46.59 -62.61 21.46
CA SER A 562 47.64 -62.98 20.50
C SER A 562 48.80 -63.69 21.20
N THR A 563 49.31 -63.11 22.29
CA THR A 563 50.39 -63.72 23.08
C THR A 563 49.96 -65.05 23.71
N HIS A 564 48.69 -65.20 24.11
CA HIS A 564 48.18 -66.47 24.59
C HIS A 564 48.13 -67.54 23.48
N LYS A 565 47.73 -67.17 22.26
CA LYS A 565 47.74 -68.08 21.11
C LYS A 565 49.16 -68.54 20.76
N GLU A 566 50.11 -67.62 20.66
CA GLU A 566 51.53 -67.93 20.41
C GLU A 566 52.11 -68.89 21.46
N ASN A 567 51.90 -68.60 22.75
CA ASN A 567 52.38 -69.46 23.84
C ASN A 567 51.74 -70.86 23.80
N LYS A 568 50.46 -70.95 23.41
CA LYS A 568 49.75 -72.22 23.27
C LYS A 568 50.28 -73.04 22.10
N GLU A 569 50.62 -72.40 20.98
CA GLU A 569 51.25 -73.05 19.83
C GLU A 569 52.67 -73.54 20.17
N MET A 570 53.47 -72.74 20.88
CA MET A 570 54.79 -73.15 21.37
C MET A 570 54.70 -74.35 22.32
N LEU A 571 53.76 -74.35 23.25
CA LEU A 571 53.56 -75.48 24.17
C LEU A 571 53.18 -76.76 23.41
N LYS A 572 52.27 -76.68 22.43
CA LYS A 572 51.92 -77.82 21.59
C LYS A 572 53.14 -78.37 20.84
N HIS A 573 53.96 -77.49 20.25
CA HIS A 573 55.17 -77.92 19.56
C HIS A 573 56.16 -78.63 20.49
N LEU A 574 56.33 -78.12 21.72
CA LEU A 574 57.18 -78.76 22.71
C LEU A 574 56.61 -80.10 23.18
N GLU A 575 55.29 -80.19 23.40
CA GLU A 575 54.61 -81.44 23.75
C GLU A 575 54.73 -82.50 22.64
N GLU A 576 54.59 -82.10 21.37
CA GLU A 576 54.78 -82.98 20.19
C GLU A 576 56.23 -83.50 20.10
N VAL A 577 57.23 -82.62 20.31
CA VAL A 577 58.65 -83.02 20.28
C VAL A 577 59.01 -83.97 21.43
N ILE A 578 58.40 -83.80 22.61
CA ILE A 578 58.62 -84.68 23.77
C ILE A 578 57.94 -86.05 23.60
N GLN A 579 56.80 -86.12 22.90
CA GLN A 579 56.04 -87.37 22.75
C GLN A 579 56.50 -88.25 21.58
N GLU A 580 56.97 -87.66 20.47
CA GLU A 580 57.19 -88.41 19.23
C GLU A 580 58.65 -88.85 18.96
N LYS A 581 59.65 -88.36 19.70
CA LYS A 581 61.07 -88.57 19.35
C LYS A 581 61.89 -89.26 20.44
N SER A 582 62.73 -90.20 20.04
CA SER A 582 63.67 -90.92 20.92
C SER A 582 64.93 -90.09 21.24
N ASP A 583 65.63 -90.38 22.35
CA ASP A 583 66.81 -89.61 22.79
C ASP A 583 67.94 -89.53 21.73
N GLU A 584 68.07 -90.53 20.84
CA GLU A 584 69.01 -90.52 19.72
C GLU A 584 68.54 -89.62 18.56
N GLU A 585 67.24 -89.56 18.28
CA GLU A 585 66.65 -88.64 17.29
C GLU A 585 66.66 -87.20 17.80
N ILE A 586 66.49 -86.98 19.10
CA ILE A 586 66.65 -85.66 19.73
C ILE A 586 68.09 -85.17 19.57
N LYS A 587 69.10 -86.04 19.75
CA LYS A 587 70.50 -85.67 19.51
C LYS A 587 70.78 -85.36 18.04
N GLN A 588 70.24 -86.15 17.10
CA GLN A 588 70.36 -85.86 15.67
C GLN A 588 69.66 -84.54 15.30
N LEU A 589 68.50 -84.28 15.90
CA LEU A 589 67.76 -83.04 15.67
C LEU A 589 68.47 -81.85 16.32
N VAL A 590 69.17 -82.04 17.44
CA VAL A 590 70.08 -81.05 18.03
C VAL A 590 71.32 -80.84 17.16
N GLU A 591 71.87 -81.88 16.52
CA GLU A 591 72.96 -81.75 15.55
C GLU A 591 72.52 -81.04 14.26
N GLU A 592 71.32 -81.33 13.77
CA GLU A 592 70.69 -80.60 12.66
C GLU A 592 70.39 -79.16 13.07
N GLN A 593 69.82 -78.94 14.25
CA GLN A 593 69.58 -77.61 14.79
C GLN A 593 70.89 -76.86 15.02
N THR A 594 71.99 -77.50 15.43
CA THR A 594 73.29 -76.83 15.59
C THR A 594 73.95 -76.52 14.26
N LYS A 595 73.79 -77.36 13.23
CA LYS A 595 74.18 -77.03 11.85
C LYS A 595 73.34 -75.89 11.28
N VAL A 596 72.03 -75.90 11.53
CA VAL A 596 71.13 -74.81 11.17
C VAL A 596 71.48 -73.55 11.95
N ILE A 597 71.84 -73.65 13.24
CA ILE A 597 72.34 -72.52 14.04
C ILE A 597 73.65 -71.98 13.46
N ALA A 598 74.55 -72.84 12.97
CA ALA A 598 75.79 -72.39 12.32
C ALA A 598 75.52 -71.69 10.98
N GLN A 599 74.63 -72.25 10.15
CA GLN A 599 74.19 -71.61 8.90
C GLN A 599 73.45 -70.29 9.18
N LEU A 600 72.57 -70.27 10.17
CA LEU A 600 71.87 -69.08 10.63
C LEU A 600 72.83 -68.09 11.29
N ALA A 601 73.97 -68.51 11.85
CA ALA A 601 74.98 -67.61 12.38
C ALA A 601 75.77 -66.93 11.26
N GLU A 602 76.08 -67.66 10.19
CA GLU A 602 76.70 -67.11 8.98
C GLU A 602 75.72 -66.20 8.22
N GLU A 603 74.46 -66.61 8.10
CA GLU A 603 73.39 -65.80 7.55
C GLU A 603 73.10 -64.59 8.43
N LYS A 604 73.17 -64.74 9.76
CA LYS A 604 73.11 -63.62 10.70
C LYS A 604 74.29 -62.68 10.54
N GLU A 605 75.51 -63.15 10.31
CA GLU A 605 76.64 -62.26 10.05
C GLU A 605 76.47 -61.50 8.72
N ARG A 606 75.95 -62.18 7.70
CA ARG A 606 75.61 -61.53 6.42
C ARG A 606 74.49 -60.50 6.60
N LEU A 607 73.43 -60.87 7.30
CA LEU A 607 72.30 -60.01 7.63
C LEU A 607 72.69 -58.90 8.57
N ASP A 608 73.65 -59.08 9.48
CA ASP A 608 74.18 -58.03 10.37
C ASP A 608 74.98 -57.01 9.54
N LYS A 609 75.69 -57.44 8.50
CA LYS A 609 76.34 -56.54 7.53
C LYS A 609 75.32 -55.81 6.66
N GLU A 610 74.31 -56.51 6.15
CA GLU A 610 73.20 -55.89 5.41
C GLU A 610 72.40 -54.94 6.32
N LEU A 611 72.18 -55.29 7.58
CA LEU A 611 71.47 -54.49 8.58
C LEU A 611 72.31 -53.31 9.05
N SER A 612 73.63 -53.44 9.11
CA SER A 612 74.56 -52.31 9.27
C SER A 612 74.45 -51.35 8.09
N GLY A 613 74.46 -51.85 6.85
CA GLY A 613 74.27 -51.03 5.66
C GLY A 613 72.90 -50.35 5.63
N VAL A 614 71.84 -51.10 5.90
CA VAL A 614 70.47 -50.58 6.01
C VAL A 614 70.31 -49.67 7.23
N ALA A 615 71.07 -49.83 8.30
CA ALA A 615 71.09 -48.93 9.44
C ALA A 615 71.81 -47.62 9.10
N GLU A 616 72.89 -47.64 8.32
CA GLU A 616 73.55 -46.44 7.83
C GLU A 616 72.67 -45.70 6.82
N GLU A 617 72.07 -46.42 5.86
CA GLU A 617 71.07 -45.87 4.93
C GLU A 617 69.84 -45.38 5.69
N GLY A 618 69.40 -46.11 6.71
CA GLY A 618 68.29 -45.80 7.59
C GLY A 618 68.56 -44.58 8.46
N GLU A 619 69.80 -44.37 8.93
CA GLU A 619 70.21 -43.19 9.69
C GLU A 619 70.34 -41.98 8.76
N SER A 620 70.80 -42.17 7.52
CA SER A 620 70.79 -41.15 6.47
C SER A 620 69.37 -40.73 6.07
N LEU A 621 68.47 -41.71 5.86
CA LEU A 621 67.05 -41.51 5.60
C LEU A 621 66.33 -40.92 6.82
N ARG A 622 66.68 -41.33 8.04
CA ARG A 622 66.17 -40.76 9.29
C ARG A 622 66.63 -39.32 9.46
N GLY A 623 67.89 -39.00 9.14
CA GLY A 623 68.39 -37.63 9.12
C GLY A 623 67.65 -36.78 8.08
N SER A 624 67.44 -37.33 6.88
CA SER A 624 66.66 -36.69 5.81
C SER A 624 65.18 -36.53 6.17
N TYR A 625 64.60 -37.50 6.89
CA TYR A 625 63.23 -37.46 7.35
C TYR A 625 63.08 -36.51 8.53
N GLN A 626 64.01 -36.46 9.49
CA GLN A 626 63.99 -35.53 10.61
C GLN A 626 64.17 -34.08 10.14
N THR A 627 65.06 -33.85 9.18
CA THR A 627 65.18 -32.52 8.54
C THR A 627 63.90 -32.15 7.81
N LYS A 628 63.35 -33.02 6.94
CA LYS A 628 62.06 -32.75 6.27
C LYS A 628 60.88 -32.64 7.23
N SER A 629 60.87 -33.41 8.32
CA SER A 629 59.81 -33.38 9.33
C SER A 629 59.92 -32.13 10.19
N SER A 630 61.13 -31.68 10.54
CA SER A 630 61.31 -30.40 11.23
C SER A 630 60.94 -29.22 10.32
N GLU A 631 61.26 -29.30 9.02
CA GLU A 631 60.83 -28.34 8.02
C GLU A 631 59.30 -28.34 7.86
N ALA A 632 58.66 -29.50 7.78
CA ALA A 632 57.21 -29.64 7.73
C ALA A 632 56.52 -29.14 9.01
N VAL A 633 57.09 -29.40 10.18
CA VAL A 633 56.60 -28.86 11.46
C VAL A 633 56.73 -27.34 11.49
N ASN A 634 57.84 -26.78 11.01
CA ASN A 634 58.02 -25.33 10.89
C ASN A 634 57.01 -24.72 9.91
N ILE A 635 56.77 -25.34 8.76
CA ILE A 635 55.77 -24.92 7.79
C ILE A 635 54.36 -25.02 8.38
N SER A 636 54.04 -26.11 9.09
CA SER A 636 52.75 -26.30 9.75
C SER A 636 52.55 -25.32 10.90
N MET A 637 53.60 -24.98 11.64
CA MET A 637 53.55 -24.00 12.71
C MET A 637 53.33 -22.60 12.12
N ASN A 638 54.03 -22.26 11.04
CA ASN A 638 53.83 -21.03 10.28
C ASN A 638 52.40 -20.95 9.70
N LEU A 639 51.90 -22.04 9.11
CA LEU A 639 50.55 -22.12 8.55
C LEU A 639 49.48 -22.00 9.64
N SER A 640 49.63 -22.66 10.80
CA SER A 640 48.69 -22.49 11.91
C SER A 640 48.76 -21.09 12.50
N SER A 641 49.95 -20.47 12.54
CA SER A 641 50.09 -19.07 12.98
C SER A 641 49.42 -18.11 12.01
N ALA A 642 49.50 -18.39 10.70
CA ALA A 642 48.83 -17.63 9.66
C ALA A 642 47.31 -17.85 9.68
N GLN A 643 46.84 -19.09 9.90
CA GLN A 643 45.43 -19.41 10.10
C GLN A 643 44.87 -18.72 11.34
N LYS A 644 45.56 -18.77 12.48
CA LYS A 644 45.15 -18.03 13.69
C LYS A 644 45.12 -16.51 13.48
N LYS A 645 46.07 -15.97 12.73
CA LYS A 645 46.03 -14.55 12.33
C LYS A 645 44.85 -14.25 11.40
N ASN A 646 44.53 -15.15 10.49
CA ASN A 646 43.39 -15.00 9.59
C ASN A 646 42.06 -15.15 10.34
N GLU A 647 41.96 -16.08 11.28
CA GLU A 647 40.81 -16.26 12.17
C GLU A 647 40.61 -15.03 13.05
N THR A 648 41.67 -14.47 13.64
CA THR A 648 41.55 -13.23 14.43
C THR A 648 41.21 -12.02 13.56
N LEU A 649 41.73 -11.92 12.34
CA LEU A 649 41.35 -10.88 11.39
C LEU A 649 39.90 -11.05 10.89
N SER A 650 39.47 -12.28 10.58
CA SER A 650 38.08 -12.56 10.19
C SER A 650 37.11 -12.37 11.34
N GLY A 651 37.51 -12.69 12.57
CA GLY A 651 36.74 -12.46 13.79
C GLY A 651 36.67 -10.98 14.17
N THR A 652 37.69 -10.18 13.83
CA THR A 652 37.59 -8.72 13.94
C THR A 652 36.75 -8.12 12.82
N LEU A 653 36.89 -8.58 11.57
CA LEU A 653 36.11 -8.12 10.40
C LEU A 653 34.61 -8.43 10.53
N ASN A 654 34.26 -9.65 10.95
CA ASN A 654 32.90 -10.13 11.14
C ASN A 654 32.43 -9.99 12.59
N GLY A 655 33.23 -9.35 13.44
CA GLY A 655 32.92 -9.14 14.84
C GLY A 655 31.71 -8.21 15.00
N PRO A 656 30.92 -8.36 16.08
CA PRO A 656 29.75 -7.51 16.35
C PRO A 656 30.08 -6.01 16.31
N GLY A 657 31.30 -5.63 16.70
CA GLY A 657 31.78 -4.25 16.66
C GLY A 657 31.91 -3.65 15.26
N MET A 658 32.16 -4.46 14.22
CA MET A 658 32.33 -3.97 12.84
C MET A 658 30.99 -3.68 12.16
N HIS A 659 29.91 -4.37 12.52
CA HIS A 659 28.53 -4.01 12.12
C HIS A 659 28.04 -2.73 12.82
N ILE A 660 28.55 -2.48 14.04
CA ILE A 660 28.20 -1.30 14.83
C ILE A 660 29.00 -0.06 14.38
N LEU A 661 30.20 -0.21 13.83
CA LEU A 661 31.03 0.95 13.43
C LEU A 661 30.41 1.84 12.34
N PRO A 662 29.80 1.32 11.25
CA PRO A 662 29.09 2.13 10.27
C PRO A 662 27.88 2.86 10.86
N SER A 663 27.11 2.18 11.73
CA SER A 663 25.94 2.78 12.38
C SER A 663 26.34 3.82 13.42
N LEU A 664 27.44 3.60 14.15
CA LEU A 664 28.01 4.54 15.10
C LEU A 664 28.61 5.75 14.39
N LYS A 665 29.32 5.56 13.27
CA LYS A 665 29.81 6.65 12.42
C LYS A 665 28.66 7.50 11.90
N LYS A 666 27.59 6.87 11.39
CA LYS A 666 26.37 7.58 10.95
C LYS A 666 25.73 8.36 12.10
N LYS A 667 25.70 7.80 13.31
CA LYS A 667 25.20 8.48 14.52
C LYS A 667 26.07 9.67 14.93
N TYR A 668 27.39 9.56 14.86
CA TYR A 668 28.31 10.68 15.11
C TYR A 668 28.18 11.79 14.07
N GLU A 669 28.05 11.43 12.79
CA GLU A 669 27.80 12.39 11.71
C GLU A 669 26.46 13.12 11.92
N GLN A 670 25.41 12.38 12.27
CA GLN A 670 24.10 12.96 12.59
C GLN A 670 24.17 13.93 13.77
N MET A 671 24.83 13.55 14.86
CA MET A 671 25.07 14.44 16.01
C MET A 671 25.88 15.70 15.63
N SER A 672 26.86 15.56 14.72
CA SER A 672 27.63 16.70 14.22
C SER A 672 26.77 17.66 13.40
N TYR A 673 25.91 17.13 12.52
CA TYR A 673 24.96 17.92 11.75
C TYR A 673 23.94 18.62 12.64
N GLU A 674 23.42 17.93 13.65
CA GLU A 674 22.48 18.49 14.62
C GLU A 674 23.13 19.62 15.44
N THR A 675 24.38 19.47 15.86
CA THR A 675 25.14 20.52 16.54
C THR A 675 25.35 21.74 15.64
N LYS A 676 25.68 21.54 14.37
CA LYS A 676 25.81 22.62 13.37
C LYS A 676 24.46 23.30 13.11
N PHE A 677 23.39 22.53 12.98
CA PHE A 677 22.03 23.05 12.79
C PHE A 677 21.61 23.92 13.97
N ASN A 678 21.80 23.45 15.21
CA ASN A 678 21.50 24.20 16.42
C ASN A 678 22.33 25.48 16.54
N ARG A 679 23.60 25.44 16.12
CA ARG A 679 24.44 26.65 16.04
C ARG A 679 23.89 27.65 15.03
N LEU A 680 23.59 27.21 13.80
CA LEU A 680 23.02 28.07 12.75
C LEU A 680 21.66 28.63 13.16
N GLN A 681 20.83 27.84 13.86
CA GLN A 681 19.54 28.30 14.37
C GLN A 681 19.72 29.40 15.42
N LYS A 682 20.67 29.25 16.35
CA LYS A 682 21.02 30.28 17.33
C LYS A 682 21.58 31.54 16.66
N GLU A 683 22.44 31.40 15.66
CA GLU A 683 22.97 32.53 14.87
C GLU A 683 21.85 33.25 14.11
N ASN A 684 20.91 32.51 13.51
CA ASN A 684 19.78 33.09 12.79
C ASN A 684 18.80 33.79 13.76
N ALA A 685 18.55 33.20 14.93
CA ALA A 685 17.77 33.84 16.00
C ALA A 685 18.43 35.12 16.51
N PHE A 686 19.76 35.10 16.70
CA PHE A 686 20.53 36.27 17.05
C PHE A 686 20.43 37.36 15.98
N LEU A 687 20.65 37.02 14.70
CA LEU A 687 20.52 37.97 13.59
C LEU A 687 19.12 38.57 13.53
N LYS A 688 18.07 37.76 13.68
CA LYS A 688 16.68 38.25 13.74
C LYS A 688 16.50 39.24 14.90
N SER A 689 17.00 38.92 16.09
CA SER A 689 16.93 39.83 17.25
C SER A 689 17.73 41.12 17.05
N LEU A 690 18.87 41.03 16.36
CA LEU A 690 19.73 42.17 16.05
C LEU A 690 19.04 43.08 15.04
N PHE A 691 18.51 42.52 13.95
CA PHE A 691 17.75 43.28 12.95
C PHE A 691 16.49 43.88 13.54
N SER A 692 15.74 43.16 14.39
CA SER A 692 14.58 43.75 15.05
C SER A 692 14.97 44.91 15.97
N SER A 693 16.06 44.77 16.75
CA SER A 693 16.54 45.87 17.60
C SER A 693 17.05 47.07 16.80
N TYR A 694 17.69 46.84 15.65
CA TYR A 694 18.18 47.90 14.77
C TYR A 694 17.03 48.62 14.07
N LEU A 695 16.02 47.87 13.60
CA LEU A 695 14.80 48.44 13.04
C LEU A 695 14.02 49.22 14.09
N ASP A 696 13.87 48.69 15.30
CA ASP A 696 13.24 49.42 16.42
C ASP A 696 14.00 50.70 16.75
N LYS A 697 15.33 50.67 16.74
CA LYS A 697 16.15 51.86 16.95
C LYS A 697 15.96 52.88 15.83
N MET A 698 15.97 52.45 14.56
CA MET A 698 15.70 53.34 13.42
C MET A 698 14.29 53.92 13.44
N VAL A 699 13.30 53.13 13.86
CA VAL A 699 11.91 53.60 14.01
C VAL A 699 11.83 54.64 15.12
N ARG A 700 12.46 54.39 16.28
CA ARG A 700 12.55 55.37 17.38
C ARG A 700 13.33 56.63 16.99
N GLU A 701 14.41 56.51 16.24
CA GLU A 701 15.19 57.65 15.75
C GLU A 701 14.39 58.45 14.72
N ARG A 702 13.68 57.80 13.79
CA ARG A 702 12.77 58.48 12.86
C ARG A 702 11.60 59.14 13.57
N SER A 703 10.98 58.47 14.54
CA SER A 703 9.90 59.08 15.33
C SER A 703 10.42 60.27 16.14
N ALA A 704 11.60 60.16 16.76
CA ALA A 704 12.23 61.27 17.48
C ALA A 704 12.65 62.44 16.55
N VAL A 705 13.07 62.18 15.31
CA VAL A 705 13.34 63.22 14.30
C VAL A 705 12.05 63.88 13.81
N VAL A 706 10.97 63.12 13.63
CA VAL A 706 9.64 63.67 13.30
C VAL A 706 9.09 64.49 14.47
N ASP A 707 9.27 64.02 15.71
CA ASP A 707 8.84 64.74 16.92
C ASP A 707 9.69 66.00 17.16
N SER A 708 11.01 65.93 16.93
CA SER A 708 11.92 67.10 17.08
C SER A 708 11.84 68.11 15.94
N THR A 709 11.32 67.74 14.77
CA THR A 709 11.03 68.70 13.68
C THR A 709 9.66 69.37 13.83
N SER A 710 8.81 68.90 14.75
CA SER A 710 7.50 69.48 15.05
C SER A 710 7.50 70.57 16.14
N ALA A 711 8.63 70.76 16.86
CA ALA A 711 8.77 71.79 17.88
C ALA A 711 9.97 72.71 17.57
N GLY A 712 9.68 73.92 17.11
CA GLY A 712 10.69 74.95 16.88
C GLY A 712 11.35 75.42 18.18
N SER A 713 12.69 75.51 18.19
CA SER A 713 13.47 76.68 18.64
C SER A 713 14.94 76.33 18.93
N SER A 714 15.85 77.06 18.28
CA SER A 714 17.19 77.49 18.71
C SER A 714 17.92 76.73 19.82
N SER A 715 19.04 76.08 19.48
CA SER A 715 20.40 76.43 19.96
C SER A 715 21.44 75.39 19.50
N ARG A 716 22.61 75.87 19.04
CA ARG A 716 23.82 75.03 18.93
C ARG A 716 24.23 74.59 20.33
N PRO A 717 24.79 73.37 20.49
CA PRO A 717 26.23 73.33 20.67
C PRO A 717 26.96 72.15 19.98
N THR A 718 28.22 72.43 19.71
CA THR A 718 29.31 71.55 19.33
C THR A 718 29.54 70.43 20.35
N ASN A 719 29.76 69.19 19.90
CA ASN A 719 30.57 68.21 20.64
C ASN A 719 31.27 67.19 19.73
N ARG A 720 32.53 67.54 19.41
CA ARG A 720 33.74 66.72 19.51
C ARG A 720 33.51 65.22 19.81
N ILE A 721 33.69 64.35 18.82
CA ILE A 721 33.93 62.91 19.05
C ILE A 721 35.44 62.68 18.95
N SER A 722 36.04 62.41 20.12
CA SER A 722 37.40 61.93 20.26
C SER A 722 37.50 60.47 19.84
N ARG A 723 38.65 60.15 19.26
CA ARG A 723 39.19 58.80 19.07
C ARG A 723 39.08 57.96 20.36
N GLY A 724 38.67 56.70 20.24
CA GLY A 724 38.63 55.76 21.36
C GLY A 724 38.49 54.31 20.89
N SER A 725 39.64 53.66 20.70
CA SER A 725 39.95 52.24 20.92
C SER A 725 38.93 51.16 20.54
N THR A 726 39.26 50.42 19.49
CA THR A 726 39.01 48.96 19.38
C THR A 726 39.59 48.22 20.58
N PRO A 727 38.92 47.16 21.07
CA PRO A 727 39.63 46.02 21.62
C PRO A 727 39.33 44.75 20.83
N PHE A 728 40.42 44.11 20.39
CA PHE A 728 40.50 42.67 20.22
C PHE A 728 40.48 42.02 21.61
N THR A 729 39.57 41.08 21.82
CA THR A 729 39.80 39.71 22.32
C THR A 729 38.48 38.97 22.24
#